data_AF-A0A2P7THP3-F1
#
_entry.id   AF-A0A2P7THP3-F1
#
_cell.length_a   1.000
_cell.length_b   1.000
_cell.length_c   1.000
_cell.angle_alpha   90.00
_cell.angle_beta   90.00
_cell.angle_gamma   90.00
#
_symmetry.space_group_name_H-M   'P 1'
#
loop_
_entity.id
_entity.type
_entity.pdbx_description
1 polymer ?
#
loop_
_entity_poly.entity_id
_entity_poly.type
_entity_poly.pdbx_seq_one_letter_code
_entity_poly.pdbx_strand_id
1 'polypeptide(L)'
;MVKIKLIVYCLALLYLLFFLMCLYMKRYYFWFITTLLCITARQAAAQPCPVTGTTVTNESCAGANNGAATILINSPGSYTYIWQPNVSSTNSAANLPDGNYSVTVSAGGSASGSAVTLFSDNFNSGSSNWTLNTGAGSNQWFVDANYTGSTCYFSGFELFSVPNVPAQPAAVTGYPYSNYLHIRATGSGSGFCDPPWPPLNANFDADQASTQCAEMNLPISTSGYGNVALKFYWLGVGSNNSYGYVQYSTGGGWTSVGGNFSGNAGWQQATVTNAAFDNQPSLRYRFCWTNISGDSAAFDPAFSVDQVSITAQPIVPGCSSVVSFTIQPGAAVNPAFTTLAATYCSNSSDVILIPATSGGTFTGTGVAGNVFAPRNVTTFGTPVTITYSVTQGSCTATSSQTVTVYDTPDAAFTQLNPTYFTTDPPVVLTPVTPGGTFSSACSASNVFIPSLATPGVPCQISYTVTQNGCTATTSQSVLVNTCCATGTAAELRILLQGAYSIPLGAMTTTLRNSNYLPTAQPYNGLPWNYPGSENAPTTDAIPANATDWVLIEARSATDPATLLDRRAGFVLSNGVVVSANGTTGITFGTIPAGSYYLVVRHRNHLPVMSSVPVALPNTGNPYDFTLSAAKTFGTGQTVQLNTNIWAMRAGDVNANGVITFADVNTLIAQILSGNTANNYFLPDVTHDGNVNFADFSALQPNISVIGITPVRY
;
A
#
# COMPACT_ATOMS: atom_id res chain seq x y z
N MET A 1 -115.14 17.87 -15.42
CA MET A 1 -113.88 17.26 -14.90
C MET A 1 -112.79 17.05 -15.97
N VAL A 2 -113.06 17.11 -17.28
CA VAL A 2 -112.04 16.85 -18.33
C VAL A 2 -111.15 18.09 -18.63
N LYS A 3 -111.67 19.32 -18.55
CA LYS A 3 -110.90 20.55 -18.83
C LYS A 3 -109.81 20.88 -17.79
N ILE A 4 -110.00 20.50 -16.52
CA ILE A 4 -109.02 20.76 -15.45
C ILE A 4 -107.81 19.81 -15.54
N LYS A 5 -108.03 18.55 -15.94
CA LYS A 5 -106.92 17.60 -16.15
C LYS A 5 -106.00 18.04 -17.29
N LEU A 6 -106.53 18.55 -18.40
CA LEU A 6 -105.71 18.97 -19.54
C LEU A 6 -104.79 20.16 -19.20
N ILE A 7 -105.27 21.11 -18.39
CA ILE A 7 -104.49 22.27 -17.93
C ILE A 7 -103.37 21.84 -16.98
N VAL A 8 -103.64 20.91 -16.06
CA VAL A 8 -102.64 20.37 -15.12
C VAL A 8 -101.56 19.59 -15.86
N TYR A 9 -101.90 18.80 -16.89
CA TYR A 9 -100.92 18.12 -17.73
C TYR A 9 -100.09 19.10 -18.57
N CYS A 10 -100.69 20.17 -19.10
CA CYS A 10 -99.96 21.17 -19.89
C CYS A 10 -99.00 22.00 -19.03
N LEU A 11 -99.39 22.36 -17.81
CA LEU A 11 -98.53 23.04 -16.83
C LEU A 11 -97.40 22.14 -16.33
N ALA A 12 -97.66 20.84 -16.11
CA ALA A 12 -96.63 19.87 -15.74
C ALA A 12 -95.62 19.65 -16.87
N LEU A 13 -96.07 19.62 -18.13
CA LEU A 13 -95.19 19.52 -19.30
C LEU A 13 -94.34 20.79 -19.48
N LEU A 14 -94.92 21.97 -19.26
CA LEU A 14 -94.19 23.25 -19.32
C LEU A 14 -93.14 23.34 -18.21
N TYR A 15 -93.46 22.88 -16.99
CA TYR A 15 -92.51 22.82 -15.87
C TYR A 15 -91.38 21.84 -16.14
N LEU A 16 -91.69 20.68 -16.73
CA LEU A 16 -90.69 19.68 -17.11
C LEU A 16 -89.77 20.21 -18.21
N LEU A 17 -90.31 20.90 -19.23
CA LEU A 17 -89.54 21.58 -20.28
C LEU A 17 -88.64 22.69 -19.71
N PHE A 18 -89.14 23.50 -18.78
CA PHE A 18 -88.36 24.55 -18.12
C PHE A 18 -87.24 23.97 -17.23
N PHE A 19 -87.52 22.86 -16.53
CA PHE A 19 -86.55 22.16 -15.70
C PHE A 19 -85.47 21.46 -16.54
N LEU A 20 -85.84 20.86 -17.68
CA LEU A 20 -84.88 20.32 -18.66
C LEU A 20 -84.06 21.43 -19.32
N MET A 21 -84.62 22.60 -19.63
CA MET A 21 -83.88 23.78 -20.14
C MET A 21 -82.90 24.34 -19.10
N CYS A 22 -83.29 24.41 -17.82
CA CYS A 22 -82.40 24.83 -16.74
C CYS A 22 -81.26 23.81 -16.46
N LEU A 23 -81.53 22.51 -16.59
CA LEU A 23 -80.53 21.45 -16.53
C LEU A 23 -79.59 21.50 -17.74
N TYR A 24 -80.10 21.77 -18.94
CA TYR A 24 -79.28 21.99 -20.15
C TYR A 24 -78.42 23.25 -20.03
N MET A 25 -78.97 24.39 -19.62
CA MET A 25 -78.21 25.63 -19.43
C MET A 25 -77.18 25.50 -18.29
N LYS A 26 -77.48 24.83 -17.18
CA LYS A 26 -76.49 24.56 -16.13
C LYS A 26 -75.39 23.63 -16.61
N ARG A 27 -75.68 22.63 -17.46
CA ARG A 27 -74.67 21.72 -18.02
C ARG A 27 -73.78 22.44 -19.04
N TYR A 28 -74.33 23.32 -19.87
CA TYR A 28 -73.55 24.17 -20.78
C TYR A 28 -72.76 25.25 -20.04
N TYR A 29 -73.30 25.85 -18.98
CA TYR A 29 -72.63 26.87 -18.17
C TYR A 29 -71.53 26.27 -17.29
N PHE A 30 -71.74 25.06 -16.74
CA PHE A 30 -70.70 24.32 -16.01
C PHE A 30 -69.65 23.77 -16.98
N TRP A 31 -70.03 23.31 -18.18
CA TRP A 31 -69.07 22.91 -19.22
C TRP A 31 -68.26 24.11 -19.71
N PHE A 32 -68.90 25.27 -19.99
CA PHE A 32 -68.25 26.54 -20.34
C PHE A 32 -67.36 27.07 -19.21
N ILE A 33 -67.77 27.02 -17.94
CA ILE A 33 -66.93 27.47 -16.82
C ILE A 33 -65.81 26.47 -16.56
N THR A 34 -66.01 25.16 -16.74
CA THR A 34 -64.91 24.17 -16.63
C THR A 34 -63.95 24.23 -17.83
N THR A 35 -64.39 24.57 -19.04
CA THR A 35 -63.47 24.84 -20.17
C THR A 35 -62.82 26.21 -20.05
N LEU A 36 -63.50 27.25 -19.55
CA LEU A 36 -62.95 28.60 -19.34
C LEU A 36 -62.00 28.66 -18.11
N LEU A 37 -62.26 27.89 -17.04
CA LEU A 37 -61.30 27.67 -15.94
C LEU A 37 -60.18 26.68 -16.32
N CYS A 38 -60.41 25.76 -17.27
CA CYS A 38 -59.33 24.88 -17.77
C CYS A 38 -58.43 25.56 -18.82
N ILE A 39 -58.88 26.66 -19.42
CA ILE A 39 -58.10 27.45 -20.40
C ILE A 39 -57.24 28.53 -19.72
N THR A 40 -57.55 28.96 -18.50
CA THR A 40 -56.80 30.02 -17.80
C THR A 40 -55.70 29.55 -16.84
N ALA A 41 -55.37 28.25 -16.81
CA ALA A 41 -54.27 27.74 -15.98
C ALA A 41 -53.41 26.64 -16.62
N ARG A 42 -53.32 26.56 -17.95
CA ARG A 42 -52.10 26.02 -18.58
C ARG A 42 -51.07 27.15 -18.65
N GLN A 43 -50.50 27.52 -17.50
CA GLN A 43 -49.10 27.94 -17.55
C GLN A 43 -48.37 26.79 -18.21
N ALA A 44 -47.74 27.05 -19.35
CA ALA A 44 -46.95 26.07 -20.06
C ALA A 44 -45.83 25.61 -19.11
N ALA A 45 -46.06 24.51 -18.39
CA ALA A 45 -44.99 23.78 -17.75
C ALA A 45 -44.01 23.46 -18.88
N ALA A 46 -42.81 24.06 -18.78
CA ALA A 46 -41.78 23.90 -19.79
C ALA A 46 -41.59 22.39 -20.04
N GLN A 47 -41.61 22.00 -21.30
CA GLN A 47 -41.36 20.61 -21.68
C GLN A 47 -39.95 20.19 -21.24
N PRO A 48 -39.66 18.89 -21.04
CA PRO A 48 -38.30 18.47 -20.73
C PRO A 48 -37.33 18.90 -21.84
N CYS A 49 -36.21 19.52 -21.48
CA CYS A 49 -35.12 19.73 -22.43
C CYS A 49 -34.56 18.37 -22.88
N PRO A 50 -34.05 18.27 -24.12
CA PRO A 50 -33.69 16.99 -24.72
C PRO A 50 -32.27 16.55 -24.30
N VAL A 51 -32.11 16.36 -22.99
CA VAL A 51 -30.90 15.84 -22.36
C VAL A 51 -30.83 14.35 -22.63
N THR A 52 -29.72 13.88 -23.20
CA THR A 52 -29.50 12.45 -23.47
C THR A 52 -28.63 11.74 -22.43
N GLY A 53 -27.99 12.49 -21.55
CA GLY A 53 -27.21 11.94 -20.46
C GLY A 53 -26.17 12.90 -19.92
N THR A 54 -25.23 12.34 -19.18
CA THR A 54 -24.10 13.06 -18.57
C THR A 54 -22.87 12.18 -18.64
N THR A 55 -21.75 12.75 -19.06
CA THR A 55 -20.44 12.11 -18.84
C THR A 55 -19.90 12.57 -17.50
N VAL A 56 -19.45 11.63 -16.68
CA VAL A 56 -18.90 11.91 -15.35
C VAL A 56 -17.51 11.31 -15.26
N THR A 57 -16.55 12.12 -14.83
CA THR A 57 -15.19 11.71 -14.47
C THR A 57 -15.03 11.94 -12.98
N ASN A 58 -14.82 10.85 -12.23
CA ASN A 58 -14.54 10.92 -10.80
C ASN A 58 -13.15 11.53 -10.55
N GLU A 59 -12.87 11.89 -9.29
CA GLU A 59 -11.52 12.36 -8.94
C GLU A 59 -10.47 11.28 -9.21
N SER A 60 -9.25 11.68 -9.60
CA SER A 60 -8.16 10.72 -9.79
C SER A 60 -7.66 10.16 -8.45
N CYS A 61 -7.74 10.96 -7.38
CA CYS A 61 -7.38 10.64 -6.00
C CYS A 61 -8.40 11.25 -5.05
N ALA A 62 -8.63 10.64 -3.89
CA ALA A 62 -9.47 11.24 -2.86
C ALA A 62 -8.95 12.65 -2.47
N GLY A 63 -9.78 13.68 -2.64
CA GLY A 63 -9.47 15.07 -2.32
C GLY A 63 -8.67 15.81 -3.39
N ALA A 64 -8.46 15.22 -4.58
CA ALA A 64 -7.77 15.88 -5.69
C ALA A 64 -8.59 17.03 -6.30
N ASN A 65 -9.91 17.06 -6.09
CA ASN A 65 -10.82 18.06 -6.65
C ASN A 65 -10.66 18.24 -8.17
N ASN A 66 -10.39 17.14 -8.90
CA ASN A 66 -10.17 17.14 -10.35
C ASN A 66 -11.24 16.33 -11.11
N GLY A 67 -12.37 16.05 -10.46
CA GLY A 67 -13.54 15.50 -11.14
C GLY A 67 -14.09 16.44 -12.21
N ALA A 68 -14.86 15.90 -13.13
CA ALA A 68 -15.48 16.66 -14.21
C ALA A 68 -16.82 16.06 -14.63
N ALA A 69 -17.72 16.90 -15.13
CA ALA A 69 -18.98 16.43 -15.71
C ALA A 69 -19.40 17.29 -16.91
N THR A 70 -19.97 16.64 -17.92
CA THR A 70 -20.53 17.31 -19.10
C THR A 70 -21.95 16.82 -19.38
N ILE A 71 -22.89 17.76 -19.47
CA ILE A 71 -24.28 17.52 -19.85
C ILE A 71 -24.37 17.36 -21.37
N LEU A 72 -24.99 16.27 -21.82
CA LEU A 72 -25.15 15.95 -23.24
C LEU A 72 -26.56 16.32 -23.72
N ILE A 73 -26.63 17.13 -24.78
CA ILE A 73 -27.88 17.54 -25.43
C ILE A 73 -27.84 17.05 -26.89
N ASN A 74 -28.94 16.46 -27.39
CA ASN A 74 -28.98 15.85 -28.73
C ASN A 74 -29.52 16.77 -29.84
N SER A 75 -29.95 17.99 -29.51
CA SER A 75 -30.40 18.98 -30.50
C SER A 75 -29.63 20.29 -30.34
N PRO A 76 -29.14 20.90 -31.44
CA PRO A 76 -28.57 22.23 -31.41
C PRO A 76 -29.56 23.26 -30.88
N GLY A 77 -29.12 24.17 -30.01
CA GLY A 77 -29.98 25.21 -29.44
C GLY A 77 -29.24 26.08 -28.41
N SER A 78 -29.86 27.20 -28.04
CA SER A 78 -29.36 28.07 -26.97
C SER A 78 -29.95 27.65 -25.63
N TYR A 79 -29.15 26.96 -24.83
CA TYR A 79 -29.53 26.49 -23.49
C TYR A 79 -28.79 27.26 -22.39
N THR A 80 -29.46 27.46 -21.26
CA THR A 80 -28.91 27.99 -20.02
C THR A 80 -28.71 26.87 -19.01
N TYR A 81 -27.59 26.89 -18.29
CA TYR A 81 -27.20 25.88 -17.31
C TYR A 81 -27.00 26.51 -15.94
N ILE A 82 -27.73 26.02 -14.93
CA ILE A 82 -27.59 26.46 -13.54
C ILE A 82 -27.14 25.26 -12.73
N TRP A 83 -25.90 25.30 -12.26
CA TRP A 83 -25.30 24.25 -11.46
C TRP A 83 -25.57 24.45 -9.97
N GLN A 84 -25.77 23.35 -9.25
CA GLN A 84 -25.87 23.32 -7.79
C GLN A 84 -24.96 22.22 -7.24
N PRO A 85 -23.91 22.57 -6.47
CA PRO A 85 -23.42 23.92 -6.19
C PRO A 85 -23.01 24.69 -7.47
N ASN A 86 -22.96 26.03 -7.38
CA ASN A 86 -22.68 26.89 -8.53
C ASN A 86 -21.21 26.79 -8.97
N VAL A 87 -20.92 25.84 -9.86
CA VAL A 87 -19.56 25.50 -10.32
C VAL A 87 -19.31 25.83 -11.80
N SER A 88 -20.36 26.08 -12.58
CA SER A 88 -20.26 26.45 -13.99
C SER A 88 -21.55 27.14 -14.46
N SER A 89 -21.45 27.84 -15.59
CA SER A 89 -22.58 28.40 -16.34
C SER A 89 -22.72 27.79 -17.75
N THR A 90 -21.86 26.82 -18.09
CA THR A 90 -21.87 26.12 -19.38
C THR A 90 -22.36 24.68 -19.22
N ASN A 91 -22.40 23.92 -20.32
CA ASN A 91 -22.78 22.51 -20.32
C ASN A 91 -21.74 21.59 -19.65
N SER A 92 -20.60 22.11 -19.22
CA SER A 92 -19.54 21.32 -18.58
C SER A 92 -18.94 22.04 -17.37
N ALA A 93 -18.43 21.26 -16.43
CA ALA A 93 -17.67 21.74 -15.29
C ALA A 93 -16.49 20.80 -15.01
N ALA A 94 -15.37 21.36 -14.59
CA ALA A 94 -14.15 20.65 -14.25
C ALA A 94 -13.60 21.17 -12.91
N ASN A 95 -12.60 20.47 -12.36
CA ASN A 95 -12.06 20.73 -11.03
C ASN A 95 -13.12 20.60 -9.92
N LEU A 96 -13.97 19.58 -10.05
CA LEU A 96 -15.02 19.30 -9.10
C LEU A 96 -14.49 18.42 -7.95
N PRO A 97 -14.69 18.82 -6.68
CA PRO A 97 -14.59 17.93 -5.53
C PRO A 97 -15.54 16.73 -5.61
N ASP A 98 -15.28 15.70 -4.79
CA ASP A 98 -16.26 14.65 -4.54
C ASP A 98 -17.55 15.23 -3.92
N GLY A 99 -18.71 14.74 -4.38
CA GLY A 99 -19.99 15.27 -3.93
C GLY A 99 -21.12 15.13 -4.93
N ASN A 100 -22.30 15.57 -4.49
CA ASN A 100 -23.52 15.53 -5.30
C ASN A 100 -23.71 16.85 -6.05
N TYR A 101 -24.00 16.74 -7.33
CA TYR A 101 -24.22 17.86 -8.22
C TYR A 101 -25.56 17.72 -8.92
N SER A 102 -26.21 18.85 -9.17
CA SER A 102 -27.35 18.92 -10.07
C SER A 102 -27.23 20.10 -11.02
N VAL A 103 -27.70 19.93 -12.24
CA VAL A 103 -27.71 20.98 -13.27
C VAL A 103 -29.12 21.15 -13.77
N THR A 104 -29.65 22.36 -13.65
CA THR A 104 -30.89 22.76 -14.30
C THR A 104 -30.56 23.29 -15.69
N VAL A 105 -31.03 22.61 -16.72
CA VAL A 105 -30.93 22.99 -18.13
C VAL A 105 -32.24 23.61 -18.55
N SER A 106 -32.21 24.81 -19.11
CA SER A 106 -33.41 25.47 -19.63
C SER A 106 -33.17 26.12 -20.99
N ALA A 107 -34.25 26.32 -21.76
CA ALA A 107 -34.23 27.12 -22.98
C ALA A 107 -35.49 27.99 -23.05
N GLY A 108 -35.37 29.21 -23.54
CA GLY A 108 -36.50 30.11 -23.76
C GLY A 108 -37.48 29.59 -24.82
N GLY A 109 -38.74 29.99 -24.73
CA GLY A 109 -39.70 29.77 -25.82
C GLY A 109 -39.38 30.66 -27.02
N SER A 110 -39.66 30.19 -28.23
CA SER A 110 -39.43 30.94 -29.47
C SER A 110 -40.64 30.84 -30.39
N ALA A 111 -40.93 31.94 -31.10
CA ALA A 111 -41.93 31.93 -32.16
C ALA A 111 -41.39 31.09 -33.33
N SER A 112 -42.04 29.95 -33.60
CA SER A 112 -41.60 29.01 -34.64
C SER A 112 -42.79 28.28 -35.26
N GLY A 113 -42.63 27.85 -36.51
CA GLY A 113 -43.69 27.24 -37.32
C GLY A 113 -44.17 28.13 -38.46
N SER A 114 -45.15 27.65 -39.24
CA SER A 114 -45.73 28.41 -40.34
C SER A 114 -46.50 29.62 -39.83
N ALA A 115 -46.31 30.77 -40.48
CA ALA A 115 -47.07 31.98 -40.16
C ALA A 115 -48.56 31.75 -40.42
N VAL A 116 -49.41 32.21 -39.50
CA VAL A 116 -50.88 32.21 -39.61
C VAL A 116 -51.37 33.63 -39.81
N THR A 117 -52.48 33.79 -40.54
CA THR A 117 -53.17 35.08 -40.68
C THR A 117 -54.22 35.21 -39.58
N LEU A 118 -54.08 36.22 -38.72
CA LEU A 118 -54.99 36.51 -37.61
C LEU A 118 -56.12 37.46 -38.01
N PHE A 119 -55.91 38.26 -39.05
CA PHE A 119 -56.89 39.20 -39.60
C PHE A 119 -56.54 39.52 -41.05
N SER A 120 -57.56 39.72 -41.88
CA SER A 120 -57.39 40.20 -43.25
C SER A 120 -58.58 41.04 -43.70
N ASP A 121 -58.31 42.10 -44.45
CA ASP A 121 -59.33 42.93 -45.10
C ASP A 121 -58.84 43.41 -46.47
N ASN A 122 -59.69 43.30 -47.49
CA ASN A 122 -59.43 43.74 -48.85
C ASN A 122 -60.40 44.83 -49.32
N PHE A 123 -61.18 45.40 -48.39
CA PHE A 123 -62.12 46.50 -48.60
C PHE A 123 -63.24 46.29 -49.64
N ASN A 124 -63.29 45.15 -50.33
CA ASN A 124 -64.34 44.81 -51.31
C ASN A 124 -65.74 44.68 -50.67
N SER A 125 -65.81 44.42 -49.37
CA SER A 125 -67.04 44.42 -48.58
C SER A 125 -67.33 45.75 -47.87
N GLY A 126 -66.68 46.85 -48.28
CA GLY A 126 -66.81 48.16 -47.66
C GLY A 126 -66.00 48.28 -46.36
N SER A 127 -66.37 49.24 -45.50
CA SER A 127 -65.62 49.59 -44.28
C SER A 127 -66.12 48.90 -43.00
N SER A 128 -66.81 47.77 -43.09
CA SER A 128 -67.48 47.15 -41.91
C SER A 128 -66.53 46.77 -40.76
N ASN A 129 -65.25 46.50 -41.03
CA ASN A 129 -64.23 46.25 -40.00
C ASN A 129 -63.55 47.52 -39.48
N TRP A 130 -63.88 48.69 -40.03
CA TRP A 130 -63.17 49.95 -39.80
C TRP A 130 -64.13 51.08 -39.43
N THR A 131 -63.85 51.78 -38.33
CA THR A 131 -64.44 53.07 -38.05
C THR A 131 -63.64 54.10 -38.84
N LEU A 132 -64.22 54.57 -39.94
CA LEU A 132 -63.62 55.63 -40.73
C LEU A 132 -63.81 56.96 -40.02
N ASN A 133 -62.88 57.87 -40.28
CA ASN A 133 -63.02 59.26 -39.92
C ASN A 133 -63.09 59.55 -38.41
N THR A 134 -62.16 58.98 -37.63
CA THR A 134 -62.06 59.22 -36.18
C THR A 134 -61.22 60.44 -35.77
N GLY A 135 -60.69 61.20 -36.74
CA GLY A 135 -59.89 62.41 -36.51
C GLY A 135 -60.66 63.70 -36.82
N ALA A 136 -59.93 64.76 -37.17
CA ALA A 136 -60.48 66.06 -37.55
C ALA A 136 -59.90 66.60 -38.87
N GLY A 137 -60.74 67.31 -39.64
CA GLY A 137 -60.33 68.07 -40.84
C GLY A 137 -61.20 67.76 -42.07
N SER A 138 -60.86 68.39 -43.20
CA SER A 138 -61.62 68.29 -44.47
C SER A 138 -61.27 67.05 -45.30
N ASN A 139 -60.19 66.34 -44.97
CA ASN A 139 -59.73 65.15 -45.67
C ASN A 139 -60.25 63.89 -44.98
N GLN A 140 -61.16 63.18 -45.64
CA GLN A 140 -61.88 62.05 -45.07
C GLN A 140 -61.53 60.75 -45.79
N TRP A 141 -61.54 59.65 -45.05
CA TRP A 141 -61.39 58.28 -45.51
C TRP A 141 -62.67 57.77 -46.17
N PHE A 142 -62.50 57.10 -47.31
CA PHE A 142 -63.54 56.42 -48.07
C PHE A 142 -63.08 55.04 -48.52
N VAL A 143 -64.05 54.18 -48.79
CA VAL A 143 -63.84 52.86 -49.39
C VAL A 143 -64.72 52.76 -50.62
N ASP A 144 -64.10 52.83 -51.78
CA ASP A 144 -64.73 52.61 -53.09
C ASP A 144 -63.65 52.25 -54.14
N ALA A 145 -64.04 52.12 -55.40
CA ALA A 145 -63.17 51.79 -56.53
C ALA A 145 -63.00 52.96 -57.52
N ASN A 146 -62.97 54.21 -57.05
CA ASN A 146 -62.79 55.38 -57.90
C ASN A 146 -61.30 55.63 -58.20
N TYR A 147 -60.77 55.06 -59.29
CA TYR A 147 -59.37 55.25 -59.71
C TYR A 147 -59.15 56.44 -60.65
N THR A 148 -60.23 56.98 -61.23
CA THR A 148 -60.15 57.99 -62.27
C THR A 148 -59.93 59.38 -61.69
N GLY A 149 -58.80 59.98 -62.05
CA GLY A 149 -58.45 61.37 -61.80
C GLY A 149 -59.17 62.33 -62.73
N SER A 150 -58.98 63.62 -62.48
CA SER A 150 -59.54 64.68 -63.32
C SER A 150 -58.70 65.95 -63.19
N THR A 151 -58.87 66.85 -64.15
CA THR A 151 -58.21 68.17 -64.19
C THR A 151 -59.19 69.28 -63.83
N CYS A 152 -58.91 70.07 -62.80
CA CYS A 152 -59.75 71.20 -62.43
C CYS A 152 -59.50 72.38 -63.37
N TYR A 153 -60.58 72.90 -63.95
CA TYR A 153 -60.58 74.11 -64.75
C TYR A 153 -61.39 75.21 -64.06
N PHE A 154 -60.89 76.44 -64.14
CA PHE A 154 -61.62 77.65 -63.79
C PHE A 154 -61.60 78.63 -64.96
N SER A 155 -62.78 79.00 -65.47
CA SER A 155 -62.91 79.95 -66.59
C SER A 155 -62.02 79.60 -67.81
N GLY A 156 -61.86 78.30 -68.10
CA GLY A 156 -61.05 77.80 -69.22
C GLY A 156 -59.55 77.65 -68.94
N PHE A 157 -59.06 77.97 -67.75
CA PHE A 157 -57.67 77.75 -67.33
C PHE A 157 -57.55 76.54 -66.41
N GLU A 158 -56.58 75.67 -66.66
CA GLU A 158 -56.24 74.54 -65.78
C GLU A 158 -55.62 75.08 -64.48
N LEU A 159 -56.19 74.69 -63.33
CA LEU A 159 -55.68 75.05 -62.00
C LEU A 159 -54.74 73.97 -61.46
N PHE A 160 -55.21 72.73 -61.42
CA PHE A 160 -54.42 71.57 -61.01
C PHE A 160 -55.03 70.28 -61.57
N SER A 161 -54.24 69.21 -61.62
CA SER A 161 -54.67 67.91 -62.12
C SER A 161 -54.39 66.82 -61.10
N VAL A 162 -55.42 66.05 -60.78
CA VAL A 162 -55.29 64.85 -59.96
C VAL A 162 -55.06 63.68 -60.91
N PRO A 163 -53.91 62.99 -60.86
CA PRO A 163 -53.64 61.87 -61.74
C PRO A 163 -54.58 60.69 -61.45
N ASN A 164 -54.73 59.79 -62.43
CA ASN A 164 -55.35 58.49 -62.17
C ASN A 164 -54.55 57.72 -61.12
N VAL A 165 -55.24 57.05 -60.21
CA VAL A 165 -54.61 56.07 -59.34
C VAL A 165 -54.21 54.88 -60.22
N PRO A 166 -52.96 54.39 -60.15
CA PRO A 166 -52.53 53.27 -60.97
C PRO A 166 -53.30 51.99 -60.61
N ALA A 167 -53.39 51.08 -61.58
CA ALA A 167 -53.91 49.74 -61.35
C ALA A 167 -53.14 49.06 -60.22
N GLN A 168 -53.85 48.28 -59.41
CA GLN A 168 -53.27 47.53 -58.29
C GLN A 168 -52.26 46.47 -58.78
N PRO A 169 -51.55 45.74 -57.92
CA PRO A 169 -50.78 44.57 -58.36
C PRO A 169 -51.66 43.31 -58.33
N ALA A 170 -51.30 42.28 -59.11
CA ALA A 170 -52.05 41.02 -59.17
C ALA A 170 -52.19 40.25 -57.83
N ALA A 171 -51.37 40.62 -56.83
CA ALA A 171 -51.44 40.07 -55.47
C ALA A 171 -52.56 40.69 -54.61
N VAL A 172 -53.18 41.78 -55.05
CA VAL A 172 -54.37 42.37 -54.42
C VAL A 172 -55.63 41.66 -54.93
N THR A 173 -56.52 41.32 -53.99
CA THR A 173 -57.75 40.58 -54.32
C THR A 173 -58.73 41.50 -55.04
N GLY A 174 -59.01 41.21 -56.31
CA GLY A 174 -59.90 42.04 -57.15
C GLY A 174 -59.17 42.97 -58.13
N TYR A 175 -57.86 42.79 -58.32
CA TYR A 175 -57.07 43.44 -59.38
C TYR A 175 -57.78 43.42 -60.76
N PRO A 176 -57.68 44.48 -61.60
CA PRO A 176 -56.89 45.70 -61.41
C PRO A 176 -57.52 46.82 -60.58
N TYR A 177 -58.81 46.71 -60.27
CA TYR A 177 -59.60 47.76 -59.63
C TYR A 177 -60.54 47.13 -58.60
N SER A 178 -60.06 46.91 -57.38
CA SER A 178 -60.89 46.57 -56.21
C SER A 178 -61.32 47.83 -55.46
N ASN A 179 -62.24 47.69 -54.51
CA ASN A 179 -62.43 48.77 -53.54
C ASN A 179 -61.16 48.89 -52.69
N TYR A 180 -60.78 50.12 -52.36
CA TYR A 180 -59.62 50.39 -51.53
C TYR A 180 -59.90 51.57 -50.59
N LEU A 181 -59.20 51.57 -49.47
CA LEU A 181 -59.29 52.64 -48.49
C LEU A 181 -58.44 53.82 -48.96
N HIS A 182 -59.01 55.00 -49.12
CA HIS A 182 -58.27 56.19 -49.56
C HIS A 182 -58.82 57.48 -48.97
N ILE A 183 -57.98 58.50 -48.97
CA ILE A 183 -58.37 59.86 -48.60
C ILE A 183 -58.99 60.56 -49.80
N ARG A 184 -60.08 61.29 -49.57
CA ARG A 184 -60.58 62.30 -50.51
C ARG A 184 -60.89 63.61 -49.80
N ALA A 185 -60.71 64.72 -50.48
CA ALA A 185 -61.12 66.04 -49.99
C ALA A 185 -62.65 66.14 -49.96
N THR A 186 -63.21 66.61 -48.84
CA THR A 186 -64.67 66.84 -48.69
C THR A 186 -65.06 68.31 -48.57
N GLY A 187 -64.09 69.19 -48.30
CA GLY A 187 -64.22 70.63 -48.49
C GLY A 187 -63.54 71.04 -49.78
N SER A 188 -64.22 71.79 -50.64
CA SER A 188 -63.53 72.52 -51.71
C SER A 188 -62.81 73.70 -51.08
N GLY A 189 -61.49 73.79 -51.22
CA GLY A 189 -60.81 75.08 -51.15
C GLY A 189 -61.54 76.06 -52.06
N SER A 190 -62.19 77.06 -51.47
CA SER A 190 -62.85 78.21 -52.12
C SER A 190 -63.51 78.01 -53.51
N GLY A 191 -64.23 76.92 -53.80
CA GLY A 191 -65.31 76.90 -54.81
C GLY A 191 -64.99 77.30 -56.26
N PHE A 192 -63.77 77.10 -56.77
CA PHE A 192 -63.38 77.55 -58.13
C PHE A 192 -63.43 76.48 -59.24
N CYS A 193 -63.90 75.24 -59.01
CA CYS A 193 -63.94 74.16 -60.03
C CYS A 193 -65.38 73.79 -60.46
N ASP A 194 -65.62 73.49 -61.75
CA ASP A 194 -66.95 73.18 -62.36
C ASP A 194 -67.54 71.81 -61.96
N PRO A 195 -68.64 71.71 -61.16
CA PRO A 195 -69.14 70.45 -60.60
C PRO A 195 -69.25 69.27 -61.60
N PRO A 196 -69.00 68.01 -61.17
CA PRO A 196 -68.80 67.55 -59.80
C PRO A 196 -67.31 67.54 -59.38
N TRP A 197 -66.91 68.48 -58.52
CA TRP A 197 -65.60 68.54 -57.86
C TRP A 197 -65.73 68.47 -56.35
N PRO A 198 -64.67 68.05 -55.62
CA PRO A 198 -63.34 67.61 -56.10
C PRO A 198 -63.36 66.20 -56.74
N PRO A 199 -62.31 65.77 -57.49
CA PRO A 199 -62.33 64.45 -58.10
C PRO A 199 -62.39 63.41 -56.98
N LEU A 200 -63.18 62.36 -57.21
CA LEU A 200 -63.55 61.42 -56.15
C LEU A 200 -62.47 60.36 -55.87
N ASN A 201 -61.31 60.46 -56.51
CA ASN A 201 -60.21 59.51 -56.39
C ASN A 201 -59.10 60.06 -55.47
N ALA A 202 -58.69 59.27 -54.48
CA ALA A 202 -57.45 59.39 -53.69
C ALA A 202 -56.75 60.78 -53.66
N ASN A 203 -57.44 61.86 -53.29
CA ASN A 203 -56.93 63.23 -53.31
C ASN A 203 -57.04 63.91 -51.95
N PHE A 204 -56.44 65.08 -51.75
CA PHE A 204 -56.59 65.82 -50.50
C PHE A 204 -56.66 67.35 -50.70
N ASP A 205 -57.27 68.01 -49.72
CA ASP A 205 -57.30 69.46 -49.54
C ASP A 205 -56.00 69.88 -48.84
N ALA A 206 -55.12 70.52 -49.60
CA ALA A 206 -53.84 71.02 -49.12
C ALA A 206 -53.96 72.36 -48.36
N ASP A 207 -55.09 73.06 -48.46
CA ASP A 207 -55.26 74.40 -47.89
C ASP A 207 -55.66 74.35 -46.41
N GLN A 208 -56.23 73.25 -45.96
CA GLN A 208 -56.63 73.04 -44.56
C GLN A 208 -55.84 71.91 -43.92
N ALA A 209 -55.32 72.15 -42.72
CA ALA A 209 -54.71 71.09 -41.94
C ALA A 209 -55.74 70.02 -41.59
N SER A 210 -55.39 68.76 -41.80
CA SER A 210 -56.27 67.63 -41.52
C SER A 210 -55.47 66.51 -40.88
N THR A 211 -56.07 65.82 -39.91
CA THR A 211 -55.55 64.57 -39.35
C THR A 211 -56.72 63.61 -39.17
N GLN A 212 -56.83 62.62 -40.05
CA GLN A 212 -57.95 61.69 -40.06
C GLN A 212 -57.46 60.24 -40.01
N CYS A 213 -58.13 59.39 -39.24
CA CYS A 213 -57.78 57.98 -39.13
C CYS A 213 -58.95 57.05 -39.48
N ALA A 214 -58.60 55.86 -39.97
CA ALA A 214 -59.45 54.69 -40.12
C ALA A 214 -58.99 53.64 -39.12
N GLU A 215 -59.84 53.30 -38.15
CA GLU A 215 -59.50 52.47 -36.99
C GLU A 215 -60.17 51.11 -37.06
N MET A 216 -59.46 50.02 -36.73
CA MET A 216 -60.09 48.70 -36.60
C MET A 216 -61.18 48.72 -35.50
N ASN A 217 -62.36 48.22 -35.82
CA ASN A 217 -63.50 48.16 -34.90
C ASN A 217 -63.23 47.25 -33.70
N LEU A 218 -62.68 46.05 -33.97
CA LEU A 218 -62.44 45.02 -32.97
C LEU A 218 -60.96 44.69 -32.83
N PRO A 219 -60.47 44.42 -31.60
CA PRO A 219 -59.12 43.92 -31.39
C PRO A 219 -58.97 42.47 -31.84
N ILE A 220 -57.75 42.14 -32.24
CA ILE A 220 -57.28 40.76 -32.38
C ILE A 220 -56.50 40.36 -31.13
N SER A 221 -56.46 39.07 -30.81
CA SER A 221 -55.56 38.53 -29.79
C SER A 221 -54.34 37.91 -30.47
N THR A 222 -53.16 38.27 -29.99
CA THR A 222 -51.88 37.65 -30.35
C THR A 222 -51.32 36.84 -29.19
N SER A 223 -52.11 36.53 -28.16
CA SER A 223 -51.70 35.69 -27.03
C SER A 223 -51.25 34.31 -27.50
N GLY A 224 -50.05 33.90 -27.08
CA GLY A 224 -49.41 32.66 -27.54
C GLY A 224 -48.79 32.74 -28.94
N TYR A 225 -48.75 33.93 -29.56
CA TYR A 225 -48.08 34.17 -30.83
C TYR A 225 -46.98 35.24 -30.70
N GLY A 226 -45.94 35.09 -31.51
CA GLY A 226 -44.85 36.04 -31.68
C GLY A 226 -44.52 36.27 -33.16
N ASN A 227 -43.56 37.14 -33.45
CA ASN A 227 -43.28 37.60 -34.82
C ASN A 227 -44.53 38.17 -35.52
N VAL A 228 -45.36 38.92 -34.77
CA VAL A 228 -46.57 39.53 -35.31
C VAL A 228 -46.19 40.67 -36.27
N ALA A 229 -46.81 40.67 -37.45
CA ALA A 229 -46.56 41.63 -38.51
C ALA A 229 -47.86 42.12 -39.14
N LEU A 230 -48.01 43.44 -39.29
CA LEU A 230 -49.05 44.07 -40.10
C LEU A 230 -48.53 44.24 -41.54
N LYS A 231 -49.26 43.71 -42.51
CA LYS A 231 -48.96 43.82 -43.94
C LYS A 231 -50.11 44.50 -44.65
N PHE A 232 -49.81 45.36 -45.62
CA PHE A 232 -50.83 46.01 -46.46
C PHE A 232 -50.19 46.57 -47.72
N TYR A 233 -50.96 46.69 -48.79
CA TYR A 233 -50.57 47.46 -49.97
C TYR A 233 -50.89 48.92 -49.75
N TRP A 234 -50.02 49.81 -50.21
CA TRP A 234 -50.21 51.24 -50.12
C TRP A 234 -49.64 51.99 -51.31
N LEU A 235 -50.17 53.20 -51.51
CA LEU A 235 -49.56 54.27 -52.30
C LEU A 235 -49.87 55.60 -51.63
N GLY A 236 -49.10 56.62 -51.96
CA GLY A 236 -49.25 57.96 -51.43
C GLY A 236 -48.05 58.77 -51.86
N VAL A 237 -48.27 59.81 -52.66
CA VAL A 237 -47.20 60.70 -53.11
C VAL A 237 -46.96 61.76 -52.04
N GLY A 238 -47.98 62.52 -51.63
CA GLY A 238 -47.93 63.39 -50.46
C GLY A 238 -46.64 64.24 -50.38
N SER A 239 -46.18 64.50 -49.16
CA SER A 239 -44.90 65.16 -48.85
C SER A 239 -44.41 64.73 -47.45
N ASN A 240 -43.30 65.31 -46.98
CA ASN A 240 -42.86 65.16 -45.59
C ASN A 240 -43.85 65.70 -44.55
N ASN A 241 -44.74 66.61 -44.94
CA ASN A 241 -45.75 67.22 -44.07
C ASN A 241 -47.18 66.72 -44.37
N SER A 242 -47.35 65.96 -45.46
CA SER A 242 -48.61 65.38 -45.91
C SER A 242 -48.43 63.89 -46.16
N TYR A 243 -48.70 63.05 -45.16
CA TYR A 243 -48.34 61.64 -45.21
C TYR A 243 -49.28 60.72 -44.45
N GLY A 244 -49.27 59.45 -44.87
CA GLY A 244 -49.88 58.35 -44.15
C GLY A 244 -48.98 57.82 -43.03
N TYR A 245 -49.55 57.33 -41.94
CA TYR A 245 -48.82 56.61 -40.88
C TYR A 245 -49.71 55.57 -40.21
N VAL A 246 -49.08 54.58 -39.55
CA VAL A 246 -49.80 53.55 -38.79
C VAL A 246 -49.60 53.75 -37.30
N GLN A 247 -50.67 53.53 -36.55
CA GLN A 247 -50.62 53.40 -35.09
C GLN A 247 -51.23 52.08 -34.64
N TYR A 248 -50.85 51.65 -33.44
CA TYR A 248 -51.41 50.47 -32.78
C TYR A 248 -51.90 50.81 -31.37
N SER A 249 -52.74 49.94 -30.81
CA SER A 249 -53.17 49.99 -29.42
C SER A 249 -53.26 48.57 -28.87
N THR A 250 -52.78 48.37 -27.64
CA THR A 250 -52.86 47.09 -26.91
C THR A 250 -53.97 47.06 -25.84
N GLY A 251 -54.98 47.93 -25.96
CA GLY A 251 -56.05 48.11 -24.97
C GLY A 251 -56.05 49.46 -24.25
N GLY A 252 -55.13 50.36 -24.61
CA GLY A 252 -55.05 51.74 -24.12
C GLY A 252 -55.10 52.76 -25.27
N GLY A 253 -54.36 53.87 -25.12
CA GLY A 253 -54.20 54.89 -26.17
C GLY A 253 -53.50 54.38 -27.44
N TRP A 254 -53.37 55.26 -28.43
CA TRP A 254 -52.74 54.94 -29.73
C TRP A 254 -51.26 55.31 -29.73
N THR A 255 -50.41 54.38 -30.12
CA THR A 255 -48.95 54.55 -30.24
C THR A 255 -48.52 54.44 -31.70
N SER A 256 -47.68 55.37 -32.18
CA SER A 256 -47.15 55.29 -33.55
C SER A 256 -46.14 54.16 -33.69
N VAL A 257 -46.25 53.38 -34.77
CA VAL A 257 -45.29 52.32 -35.14
C VAL A 257 -44.44 52.69 -36.35
N GLY A 258 -44.49 53.97 -36.74
CA GLY A 258 -43.74 54.52 -37.85
C GLY A 258 -44.44 54.38 -39.19
N GLY A 259 -43.72 54.82 -40.22
CA GLY A 259 -44.21 55.03 -41.58
C GLY A 259 -44.53 56.49 -41.82
N ASN A 260 -43.70 57.17 -42.60
CA ASN A 260 -44.10 58.36 -43.35
C ASN A 260 -44.44 57.85 -44.76
N PHE A 261 -45.66 57.36 -44.93
CA PHE A 261 -46.16 56.80 -46.18
C PHE A 261 -46.46 57.95 -47.15
N SER A 262 -45.39 58.43 -47.78
CA SER A 262 -45.35 59.45 -48.84
C SER A 262 -44.24 59.08 -49.84
N GLY A 263 -44.14 59.82 -50.94
CA GLY A 263 -43.12 59.68 -51.99
C GLY A 263 -43.32 58.52 -52.96
N ASN A 264 -44.46 57.84 -52.95
CA ASN A 264 -44.68 56.62 -53.73
C ASN A 264 -45.99 56.65 -54.54
N ALA A 265 -45.86 56.83 -55.85
CA ALA A 265 -46.99 56.93 -56.77
C ALA A 265 -47.60 55.57 -57.20
N GLY A 266 -46.93 54.44 -56.92
CA GLY A 266 -47.37 53.10 -57.31
C GLY A 266 -47.75 52.23 -56.12
N TRP A 267 -48.64 51.25 -56.29
CA TRP A 267 -48.97 50.31 -55.23
C TRP A 267 -47.76 49.44 -54.83
N GLN A 268 -47.41 49.45 -53.55
CA GLN A 268 -46.37 48.58 -52.98
C GLN A 268 -46.80 47.96 -51.65
N GLN A 269 -46.24 46.81 -51.30
CA GLN A 269 -46.54 46.17 -50.01
C GLN A 269 -45.64 46.72 -48.91
N ALA A 270 -46.22 47.16 -47.80
CA ALA A 270 -45.54 47.44 -46.55
C ALA A 270 -45.68 46.25 -45.58
N THR A 271 -44.65 46.04 -44.76
CA THR A 271 -44.69 45.16 -43.57
C THR A 271 -44.20 45.97 -42.37
N VAL A 272 -45.05 46.09 -41.35
CA VAL A 272 -44.76 46.77 -40.09
C VAL A 272 -44.65 45.71 -38.98
N THR A 273 -43.51 45.70 -38.28
CA THR A 273 -43.23 44.77 -37.17
C THR A 273 -42.83 45.55 -35.93
N ASN A 274 -43.26 45.09 -34.75
CA ASN A 274 -42.87 45.64 -33.47
C ASN A 274 -42.98 44.56 -32.39
N ALA A 275 -41.98 44.42 -31.52
CA ALA A 275 -42.00 43.43 -30.45
C ALA A 275 -43.20 43.60 -29.50
N ALA A 276 -43.75 44.81 -29.39
CA ALA A 276 -44.95 45.09 -28.60
C ALA A 276 -46.25 44.49 -29.19
N PHE A 277 -46.21 43.97 -30.43
CA PHE A 277 -47.36 43.28 -31.03
C PHE A 277 -47.51 41.85 -30.53
N ASP A 278 -46.43 41.26 -30.04
CA ASP A 278 -46.37 39.86 -29.65
C ASP A 278 -47.09 39.64 -28.31
N ASN A 279 -47.75 38.49 -28.19
CA ASN A 279 -48.40 38.01 -26.97
C ASN A 279 -49.38 39.00 -26.30
N GLN A 280 -50.11 39.78 -27.10
CA GLN A 280 -51.08 40.77 -26.61
C GLN A 280 -52.49 40.19 -26.54
N PRO A 281 -53.22 40.39 -25.43
CA PRO A 281 -54.61 39.93 -25.31
C PRO A 281 -55.56 40.72 -26.23
N SER A 282 -55.17 41.94 -26.60
CA SER A 282 -55.92 42.85 -27.46
C SER A 282 -54.93 43.69 -28.24
N LEU A 283 -54.97 43.64 -29.56
CA LEU A 283 -54.15 44.44 -30.47
C LEU A 283 -55.03 44.99 -31.60
N ARG A 284 -54.91 46.29 -31.88
CA ARG A 284 -55.58 46.96 -33.01
C ARG A 284 -54.61 47.86 -33.73
N TYR A 285 -54.91 48.12 -35.00
CA TYR A 285 -54.21 49.09 -35.83
C TYR A 285 -55.17 50.18 -36.31
N ARG A 286 -54.61 51.34 -36.62
CA ARG A 286 -55.28 52.39 -37.39
C ARG A 286 -54.35 52.97 -38.44
N PHE A 287 -54.92 53.27 -39.60
CA PHE A 287 -54.26 54.02 -40.66
C PHE A 287 -54.66 55.48 -40.52
N CYS A 288 -53.70 56.38 -40.52
CA CYS A 288 -53.93 57.81 -40.37
C CYS A 288 -53.30 58.57 -41.53
N TRP A 289 -53.97 59.62 -41.97
CA TRP A 289 -53.43 60.63 -42.87
C TRP A 289 -53.32 61.94 -42.11
N THR A 290 -52.21 62.65 -42.30
CA THR A 290 -52.05 64.01 -41.79
C THR A 290 -51.50 64.91 -42.87
N ASN A 291 -51.99 66.15 -42.93
CA ASN A 291 -51.43 67.23 -43.74
C ASN A 291 -51.48 68.56 -42.98
N ILE A 292 -50.58 69.48 -43.32
CA ILE A 292 -50.61 70.87 -42.84
C ILE A 292 -51.38 71.76 -43.83
N SER A 293 -51.78 72.95 -43.40
CA SER A 293 -52.37 73.97 -44.27
C SER A 293 -51.31 74.62 -45.17
N GLY A 294 -51.58 74.73 -46.47
CA GLY A 294 -50.73 75.37 -47.46
C GLY A 294 -49.54 74.53 -47.92
N ASP A 295 -49.63 73.20 -47.88
CA ASP A 295 -48.53 72.32 -48.29
C ASP A 295 -48.40 72.21 -49.82
N SER A 296 -47.72 73.19 -50.43
CA SER A 296 -47.49 73.23 -51.87
C SER A 296 -46.50 72.18 -52.40
N ALA A 297 -45.85 71.42 -51.51
CA ALA A 297 -44.91 70.36 -51.86
C ALA A 297 -45.57 68.98 -51.92
N ALA A 298 -46.86 68.88 -51.59
CA ALA A 298 -47.59 67.63 -51.57
C ALA A 298 -48.35 67.37 -52.87
N PHE A 299 -48.28 66.13 -53.35
CA PHE A 299 -48.91 65.70 -54.60
C PHE A 299 -49.90 64.55 -54.38
N ASP A 300 -50.85 64.46 -55.30
CA ASP A 300 -51.79 63.34 -55.39
C ASP A 300 -51.18 62.17 -56.19
N PRO A 301 -51.61 60.91 -55.95
CA PRO A 301 -52.63 60.52 -54.98
C PRO A 301 -52.18 60.61 -53.52
N ALA A 302 -53.13 60.93 -52.63
CA ALA A 302 -52.99 60.87 -51.18
C ALA A 302 -52.83 59.42 -50.68
N PHE A 303 -52.73 59.24 -49.36
CA PHE A 303 -52.53 57.91 -48.79
C PHE A 303 -53.71 56.97 -49.05
N SER A 304 -53.39 55.83 -49.65
CA SER A 304 -54.31 54.77 -50.01
C SER A 304 -53.79 53.44 -49.48
N VAL A 305 -54.69 52.57 -49.04
CA VAL A 305 -54.42 51.29 -48.39
C VAL A 305 -55.32 50.21 -48.97
N ASP A 306 -54.77 49.04 -49.25
CA ASP A 306 -55.54 47.84 -49.59
C ASP A 306 -54.87 46.56 -49.08
N GLN A 307 -55.61 45.45 -49.09
CA GLN A 307 -55.15 44.10 -48.78
C GLN A 307 -54.38 44.03 -47.46
N VAL A 308 -55.02 44.49 -46.40
CA VAL A 308 -54.53 44.45 -45.03
C VAL A 308 -54.50 43.00 -44.54
N SER A 309 -53.41 42.58 -43.92
CA SER A 309 -53.24 41.26 -43.33
C SER A 309 -52.37 41.34 -42.09
N ILE A 310 -52.82 40.77 -40.97
CA ILE A 310 -52.00 40.64 -39.76
C ILE A 310 -51.58 39.17 -39.64
N THR A 311 -50.28 38.90 -39.63
CA THR A 311 -49.72 37.54 -39.56
C THR A 311 -48.90 37.33 -38.29
N ALA A 312 -48.87 36.11 -37.76
CA ALA A 312 -48.07 35.77 -36.58
C ALA A 312 -47.59 34.31 -36.60
N GLN A 313 -46.64 33.94 -35.75
CA GLN A 313 -46.17 32.55 -35.58
C GLN A 313 -46.46 32.04 -34.15
N PRO A 314 -46.87 30.77 -33.97
CA PRO A 314 -47.07 30.20 -32.64
C PRO A 314 -45.79 30.26 -31.79
N ILE A 315 -45.90 30.65 -30.53
CA ILE A 315 -44.80 30.55 -29.56
C ILE A 315 -44.74 29.10 -29.06
N VAL A 316 -43.63 28.42 -29.32
CA VAL A 316 -43.37 27.11 -28.73
C VAL A 316 -42.88 27.32 -27.30
N PRO A 317 -43.47 26.66 -26.29
CA PRO A 317 -43.00 26.73 -24.92
C PRO A 317 -41.53 26.32 -24.80
N GLY A 318 -40.76 27.06 -24.01
CA GLY A 318 -39.39 26.70 -23.65
C GLY A 318 -39.31 25.35 -22.93
N CYS A 319 -38.09 24.90 -22.67
CA CYS A 319 -37.84 23.63 -21.99
C CYS A 319 -37.15 23.81 -20.63
N SER A 320 -37.34 22.86 -19.71
CA SER A 320 -36.61 22.79 -18.43
C SER A 320 -36.40 21.33 -18.00
N SER A 321 -35.16 20.94 -17.71
CA SER A 321 -34.79 19.61 -17.19
C SER A 321 -33.79 19.75 -16.05
N VAL A 322 -33.91 18.92 -15.01
CA VAL A 322 -32.91 18.80 -13.94
C VAL A 322 -32.17 17.47 -14.10
N VAL A 323 -30.84 17.53 -14.08
CA VAL A 323 -29.96 16.36 -14.14
C VAL A 323 -29.18 16.28 -12.85
N SER A 324 -29.15 15.10 -12.22
CA SER A 324 -28.41 14.87 -10.97
C SER A 324 -27.38 13.77 -11.16
N PHE A 325 -26.19 13.94 -10.60
CA PHE A 325 -25.12 12.96 -10.60
C PHE A 325 -24.19 13.20 -9.40
N THR A 326 -23.24 12.28 -9.21
CA THR A 326 -22.27 12.33 -8.11
C THR A 326 -20.86 12.20 -8.68
N ILE A 327 -19.94 13.07 -8.23
CA ILE A 327 -18.50 12.84 -8.37
C ILE A 327 -18.09 11.95 -7.20
N GLN A 328 -17.62 10.74 -7.49
CA GLN A 328 -17.08 9.86 -6.45
C GLN A 328 -15.65 10.29 -6.09
N PRO A 329 -15.24 10.11 -4.83
CA PRO A 329 -13.84 10.29 -4.46
C PRO A 329 -12.96 9.28 -5.21
N GLY A 330 -11.75 9.70 -5.57
CA GLY A 330 -10.77 8.82 -6.19
C GLY A 330 -10.26 7.74 -5.24
N ALA A 331 -9.40 6.84 -5.73
CA ALA A 331 -8.84 5.79 -4.89
C ALA A 331 -8.09 6.39 -3.68
N ALA A 332 -8.50 6.02 -2.47
CA ALA A 332 -7.77 6.39 -1.25
C ALA A 332 -6.53 5.51 -1.13
N VAL A 333 -5.34 6.11 -1.29
CA VAL A 333 -4.06 5.41 -1.08
C VAL A 333 -3.69 5.54 0.39
N ASN A 334 -3.65 4.41 1.11
CA ASN A 334 -3.22 4.38 2.50
C ASN A 334 -1.74 3.95 2.58
N PRO A 335 -0.81 4.89 2.87
CA PRO A 335 0.61 4.59 2.97
C PRO A 335 1.01 4.03 4.35
N ALA A 336 0.07 3.82 5.28
CA ALA A 336 0.38 3.21 6.57
C ALA A 336 0.95 1.80 6.37
N PHE A 337 1.87 1.40 7.24
CA PHE A 337 2.42 0.06 7.30
C PHE A 337 2.44 -0.41 8.75
N THR A 338 2.48 -1.72 8.95
CA THR A 338 2.49 -2.34 10.28
C THR A 338 3.80 -3.11 10.51
N THR A 339 3.85 -3.92 11.57
CA THR A 339 4.94 -4.84 11.96
C THR A 339 6.26 -4.21 12.41
N LEU A 340 6.49 -2.91 12.19
CA LEU A 340 7.63 -2.21 12.77
C LEU A 340 7.38 -1.91 14.27
N ALA A 341 8.08 -2.62 15.16
CA ALA A 341 8.14 -2.28 16.58
C ALA A 341 8.95 -1.00 16.83
N ALA A 342 8.68 -0.33 17.96
CA ALA A 342 9.37 0.91 18.34
C ALA A 342 10.87 0.72 18.64
N THR A 343 11.28 -0.49 19.07
CA THR A 343 12.64 -0.80 19.49
C THR A 343 13.08 -2.19 19.02
N TYR A 344 14.37 -2.31 18.66
CA TYR A 344 15.03 -3.59 18.35
C TYR A 344 16.45 -3.63 18.90
N CYS A 345 17.02 -4.83 18.98
CA CYS A 345 18.44 -5.06 19.25
C CYS A 345 19.18 -5.32 17.94
N SER A 346 20.48 -5.01 17.88
CA SER A 346 21.30 -5.23 16.68
C SER A 346 21.32 -6.70 16.21
N ASN A 347 21.08 -7.65 17.12
CA ASN A 347 20.96 -9.09 16.83
C ASN A 347 19.51 -9.59 16.62
N SER A 348 18.50 -8.71 16.64
CA SER A 348 17.12 -9.10 16.40
C SER A 348 16.94 -9.64 14.98
N SER A 349 16.02 -10.59 14.81
CA SER A 349 15.69 -11.15 13.48
C SER A 349 15.13 -10.09 12.55
N ASP A 350 15.31 -10.31 11.25
CA ASP A 350 14.74 -9.45 10.21
C ASP A 350 13.21 -9.42 10.26
N VAL A 351 12.63 -8.25 9.99
CA VAL A 351 11.20 -8.02 10.05
C VAL A 351 10.67 -7.61 8.69
N ILE A 352 9.63 -8.31 8.24
CA ILE A 352 8.93 -7.98 6.99
C ILE A 352 7.96 -6.83 7.29
N LEU A 353 8.14 -5.71 6.62
CA LEU A 353 7.26 -4.54 6.67
C LEU A 353 6.03 -4.80 5.79
N ILE A 354 4.84 -4.65 6.37
CA ILE A 354 3.57 -4.92 5.68
C ILE A 354 2.83 -3.61 5.44
N PRO A 355 2.79 -3.09 4.19
CA PRO A 355 2.03 -1.89 3.87
C PRO A 355 0.53 -2.20 3.75
N ALA A 356 -0.31 -1.24 4.13
CA ALA A 356 -1.76 -1.31 3.94
C ALA A 356 -2.15 -1.31 2.45
N THR A 357 -1.42 -0.57 1.62
CA THR A 357 -1.55 -0.57 0.15
C THR A 357 -0.25 -1.08 -0.47
N SER A 358 -0.28 -2.21 -1.17
CA SER A 358 0.90 -2.79 -1.84
C SER A 358 1.32 -2.03 -3.10
N GLY A 359 2.56 -2.23 -3.55
CA GLY A 359 3.08 -1.67 -4.81
C GLY A 359 3.96 -0.42 -4.66
N GLY A 360 4.20 0.03 -3.43
CA GLY A 360 5.13 1.10 -3.10
C GLY A 360 6.53 0.62 -2.73
N THR A 361 7.35 1.55 -2.23
CA THR A 361 8.75 1.37 -1.87
C THR A 361 9.00 1.80 -0.43
N PHE A 362 9.68 0.95 0.35
CA PHE A 362 10.23 1.33 1.65
C PHE A 362 11.64 1.91 1.50
N THR A 363 11.94 2.96 2.26
CA THR A 363 13.26 3.59 2.34
C THR A 363 13.63 3.87 3.80
N GLY A 364 14.92 3.83 4.10
CA GLY A 364 15.45 4.06 5.45
C GLY A 364 16.67 3.19 5.74
N THR A 365 17.44 3.57 6.76
CA THR A 365 18.60 2.78 7.21
C THR A 365 18.14 1.40 7.68
N GLY A 366 18.87 0.36 7.27
CA GLY A 366 18.53 -1.03 7.60
C GLY A 366 17.40 -1.64 6.76
N VAL A 367 16.86 -0.93 5.76
CA VAL A 367 15.80 -1.44 4.89
C VAL A 367 16.38 -1.95 3.57
N ALA A 368 15.99 -3.15 3.17
CA ALA A 368 16.21 -3.68 1.82
C ALA A 368 14.91 -4.32 1.31
N GLY A 369 14.38 -3.81 0.19
CA GLY A 369 13.06 -4.22 -0.30
C GLY A 369 11.95 -3.90 0.71
N ASN A 370 11.24 -4.91 1.18
CA ASN A 370 10.21 -4.81 2.22
C ASN A 370 10.67 -5.39 3.58
N VAL A 371 11.99 -5.49 3.81
CA VAL A 371 12.55 -6.07 5.03
C VAL A 371 13.36 -5.02 5.77
N PHE A 372 13.07 -4.84 7.05
CA PHE A 372 13.90 -4.13 7.99
C PHE A 372 14.83 -5.11 8.72
N ALA A 373 16.14 -4.92 8.57
CA ALA A 373 17.18 -5.75 9.16
C ALA A 373 17.91 -4.94 10.26
N PRO A 374 17.61 -5.15 11.54
CA PRO A 374 18.24 -4.42 12.65
C PRO A 374 19.77 -4.45 12.63
N ARG A 375 20.36 -5.58 12.19
CA ARG A 375 21.83 -5.75 12.05
C ARG A 375 22.50 -4.76 11.10
N ASN A 376 21.75 -4.17 10.18
CA ASN A 376 22.26 -3.26 9.16
C ASN A 376 22.17 -1.78 9.60
N VAL A 377 21.72 -1.51 10.83
CA VAL A 377 21.73 -0.17 11.43
C VAL A 377 23.05 0.04 12.15
N THR A 378 23.80 1.08 11.77
CA THR A 378 25.15 1.37 12.32
C THR A 378 25.16 2.48 13.38
N THR A 379 24.01 3.09 13.65
CA THR A 379 23.87 4.17 14.65
C THR A 379 22.88 3.71 15.71
N PHE A 380 23.39 3.42 16.92
CA PHE A 380 22.59 2.84 18.00
C PHE A 380 22.06 3.88 18.97
N GLY A 381 20.91 3.61 19.58
CA GLY A 381 20.30 4.45 20.63
C GLY A 381 19.61 5.73 20.15
N THR A 382 19.65 6.01 18.85
CA THR A 382 18.96 7.17 18.23
C THR A 382 17.83 6.68 17.32
N PRO A 383 16.63 7.28 17.37
CA PRO A 383 15.55 6.92 16.44
C PRO A 383 15.95 7.16 14.99
N VAL A 384 15.76 6.16 14.13
CA VAL A 384 15.89 6.26 12.67
C VAL A 384 14.50 6.21 12.01
N THR A 385 14.35 6.91 10.90
CA THR A 385 13.05 7.02 10.20
C THR A 385 12.98 6.02 9.04
N ILE A 386 11.89 5.26 9.01
CA ILE A 386 11.52 4.37 7.91
C ILE A 386 10.33 4.99 7.20
N THR A 387 10.43 5.15 5.88
CA THR A 387 9.41 5.79 5.06
C THR A 387 8.88 4.80 4.04
N TYR A 388 7.56 4.73 3.91
CA TYR A 388 6.90 4.04 2.82
C TYR A 388 6.26 5.05 1.87
N SER A 389 6.52 4.91 0.58
CA SER A 389 5.93 5.72 -0.48
C SER A 389 5.23 4.82 -1.48
N VAL A 390 3.96 5.08 -1.77
CA VAL A 390 3.17 4.29 -2.72
C VAL A 390 2.47 5.23 -3.70
N THR A 391 2.52 4.86 -4.98
CA THR A 391 1.85 5.57 -6.06
C THR A 391 0.86 4.65 -6.76
N GLN A 392 -0.43 5.00 -6.76
CA GLN A 392 -1.47 4.34 -7.56
C GLN A 392 -2.10 5.35 -8.51
N GLY A 393 -1.98 5.14 -9.82
CA GLY A 393 -2.36 6.16 -10.80
C GLY A 393 -1.53 7.44 -10.62
N SER A 394 -2.18 8.58 -10.42
CA SER A 394 -1.53 9.86 -10.13
C SER A 394 -1.33 10.14 -8.62
N CYS A 395 -1.74 9.22 -7.75
CA CYS A 395 -1.85 9.46 -6.31
C CYS A 395 -0.62 8.94 -5.58
N THR A 396 0.25 9.84 -5.15
CA THR A 396 1.40 9.49 -4.31
C THR A 396 1.11 9.83 -2.85
N ALA A 397 1.21 8.84 -1.98
CA ALA A 397 1.07 9.02 -0.55
C ALA A 397 2.29 8.46 0.18
N THR A 398 2.72 9.15 1.24
CA THR A 398 3.87 8.76 2.05
C THR A 398 3.48 8.65 3.52
N SER A 399 4.09 7.70 4.23
CA SER A 399 4.01 7.58 5.67
C SER A 399 5.38 7.25 6.22
N SER A 400 5.66 7.70 7.43
CA SER A 400 6.92 7.42 8.11
C SER A 400 6.65 6.95 9.53
N GLN A 401 7.47 5.99 9.98
CA GLN A 401 7.54 5.56 11.38
C GLN A 401 9.00 5.63 11.84
N THR A 402 9.20 5.81 13.13
CA THR A 402 10.53 5.79 13.73
C THR A 402 10.76 4.51 14.50
N VAL A 403 12.01 4.05 14.50
CA VAL A 403 12.46 2.87 15.24
C VAL A 403 13.83 3.16 15.84
N THR A 404 14.07 2.71 17.07
CA THR A 404 15.39 2.80 17.70
C THR A 404 16.03 1.42 17.78
N VAL A 405 17.21 1.25 17.20
CA VAL A 405 18.01 0.04 17.36
C VAL A 405 19.04 0.27 18.45
N TYR A 406 19.08 -0.60 19.45
CA TYR A 406 20.13 -0.62 20.47
C TYR A 406 21.17 -1.67 20.10
N ASP A 407 22.43 -1.39 20.42
CA ASP A 407 23.46 -2.41 20.26
C ASP A 407 23.25 -3.52 21.28
N THR A 408 23.60 -4.74 20.89
CA THR A 408 23.52 -5.90 21.76
C THR A 408 24.67 -5.82 22.77
N PRO A 409 24.41 -5.85 24.10
CA PRO A 409 25.48 -5.70 25.08
C PRO A 409 26.49 -6.86 25.00
N ASP A 410 27.76 -6.59 25.29
CA ASP A 410 28.79 -7.64 25.30
C ASP A 410 28.71 -8.45 26.61
N ALA A 411 28.22 -9.68 26.49
CA ALA A 411 28.11 -10.63 27.61
C ALA A 411 29.40 -11.44 27.86
N ALA A 412 30.51 -11.17 27.17
CA ALA A 412 31.78 -11.79 27.47
C ALA A 412 32.22 -11.52 28.91
N PHE A 413 32.99 -12.45 29.48
CA PHE A 413 33.58 -12.36 30.82
C PHE A 413 34.92 -13.09 30.82
N THR A 414 35.67 -13.02 31.93
CA THR A 414 36.96 -13.70 32.12
C THR A 414 36.98 -15.08 31.49
N GLN A 415 37.92 -15.32 30.59
CA GLN A 415 38.08 -16.62 29.93
C GLN A 415 38.67 -17.64 30.92
N LEU A 416 37.99 -18.77 31.10
CA LEU A 416 38.38 -19.84 32.02
C LEU A 416 39.23 -20.90 31.31
N ASN A 417 40.04 -21.62 32.09
CA ASN A 417 40.71 -22.82 31.59
C ASN A 417 39.64 -23.90 31.27
N PRO A 418 39.75 -24.67 30.17
CA PRO A 418 38.80 -25.76 29.89
C PRO A 418 38.72 -26.84 30.98
N THR A 419 39.75 -27.00 31.83
CA THR A 419 39.80 -28.04 32.86
C THR A 419 40.29 -27.54 34.23
N TYR A 420 39.67 -28.04 35.30
CA TYR A 420 40.03 -27.79 36.70
C TYR A 420 39.94 -29.08 37.55
N PHE A 421 40.53 -29.07 38.74
CA PHE A 421 40.31 -30.06 39.78
C PHE A 421 39.44 -29.50 40.92
N THR A 422 38.74 -30.36 41.66
CA THR A 422 37.94 -29.96 42.83
C THR A 422 38.74 -29.24 43.92
N THR A 423 40.07 -29.34 43.89
CA THR A 423 41.01 -28.69 44.83
C THR A 423 41.55 -27.35 44.35
N ASP A 424 41.26 -26.94 43.12
CA ASP A 424 41.78 -25.68 42.58
C ASP A 424 41.16 -24.46 43.27
N PRO A 425 41.89 -23.34 43.39
CA PRO A 425 41.38 -22.13 44.05
C PRO A 425 40.21 -21.49 43.26
N PRO A 426 39.29 -20.79 43.94
CA PRO A 426 38.22 -20.04 43.28
C PRO A 426 38.72 -18.98 42.31
N VAL A 427 38.00 -18.78 41.20
CA VAL A 427 38.33 -17.79 40.15
C VAL A 427 37.26 -16.69 40.11
N VAL A 428 37.68 -15.43 40.19
CA VAL A 428 36.75 -14.29 40.05
C VAL A 428 36.37 -14.10 38.59
N LEU A 429 35.07 -14.04 38.32
CA LEU A 429 34.48 -13.81 37.02
C LEU A 429 34.22 -12.30 36.85
N THR A 430 34.88 -11.69 35.88
CA THR A 430 34.74 -10.26 35.57
C THR A 430 34.08 -10.12 34.20
N PRO A 431 32.83 -9.62 34.13
CA PRO A 431 32.17 -9.39 32.84
C PRO A 431 32.73 -8.13 32.14
N VAL A 432 32.71 -8.14 30.81
CA VAL A 432 33.06 -6.98 29.98
C VAL A 432 32.04 -5.86 30.19
N THR A 433 30.75 -6.21 30.21
CA THR A 433 29.65 -5.28 30.50
C THR A 433 29.04 -5.55 31.88
N PRO A 434 29.21 -4.66 32.89
CA PRO A 434 28.65 -4.84 34.23
C PRO A 434 27.12 -4.75 34.29
N GLY A 435 26.51 -5.23 35.38
CA GLY A 435 25.07 -5.12 35.67
C GLY A 435 24.22 -6.33 35.28
N GLY A 436 24.85 -7.37 34.72
CA GLY A 436 24.22 -8.67 34.48
C GLY A 436 24.34 -9.65 35.66
N THR A 437 23.98 -10.90 35.42
CA THR A 437 23.99 -11.97 36.42
C THR A 437 24.72 -13.20 35.90
N PHE A 438 25.48 -13.85 36.78
CA PHE A 438 26.03 -15.18 36.53
C PHE A 438 25.04 -16.25 36.96
N SER A 439 24.90 -17.30 36.16
CA SER A 439 24.11 -18.49 36.47
C SER A 439 24.96 -19.73 36.24
N SER A 440 25.21 -20.49 37.32
CA SER A 440 25.82 -21.81 37.25
C SER A 440 25.57 -22.59 38.55
N ALA A 441 25.77 -23.91 38.50
CA ALA A 441 25.79 -24.77 39.70
C ALA A 441 27.16 -24.77 40.42
N CYS A 442 28.23 -24.30 39.78
CA CYS A 442 29.60 -24.33 40.30
C CYS A 442 30.18 -22.94 40.60
N SER A 443 29.35 -21.91 40.68
CA SER A 443 29.73 -20.54 41.01
C SER A 443 28.85 -19.99 42.13
N ALA A 444 29.42 -19.16 42.99
CA ALA A 444 28.65 -18.35 43.93
C ALA A 444 28.85 -16.87 43.58
N SER A 445 27.75 -16.14 43.35
CA SER A 445 27.80 -14.75 42.87
C SER A 445 28.65 -14.63 41.59
N ASN A 446 29.71 -13.81 41.60
CA ASN A 446 30.66 -13.62 40.51
C ASN A 446 31.96 -14.41 40.69
N VAL A 447 31.94 -15.53 41.40
CA VAL A 447 33.14 -16.36 41.64
C VAL A 447 32.85 -17.80 41.25
N PHE A 448 33.63 -18.35 40.31
CA PHE A 448 33.66 -19.77 40.00
C PHE A 448 34.40 -20.52 41.11
N ILE A 449 33.80 -21.57 41.67
CA ILE A 449 34.32 -22.35 42.80
C ILE A 449 34.37 -23.82 42.35
N PRO A 450 35.55 -24.35 41.95
CA PRO A 450 35.70 -25.71 41.43
C PRO A 450 35.12 -26.80 42.34
N SER A 451 35.20 -26.63 43.67
CA SER A 451 34.68 -27.61 44.64
C SER A 451 33.15 -27.74 44.66
N LEU A 452 32.40 -26.83 44.05
CA LEU A 452 30.94 -26.92 43.91
C LEU A 452 30.51 -27.67 42.65
N ALA A 453 31.41 -27.93 41.70
CA ALA A 453 31.10 -28.66 40.49
C ALA A 453 30.93 -30.17 40.75
N THR A 454 30.07 -30.82 39.96
CA THR A 454 29.99 -32.29 39.96
C THR A 454 31.17 -32.86 39.16
N PRO A 455 32.06 -33.66 39.79
CA PRO A 455 33.24 -34.20 39.12
C PRO A 455 32.92 -35.00 37.85
N GLY A 456 33.72 -34.81 36.80
CA GLY A 456 33.57 -35.51 35.52
C GLY A 456 32.41 -35.02 34.67
N VAL A 457 31.60 -34.07 35.16
CA VAL A 457 30.51 -33.44 34.41
C VAL A 457 30.92 -32.01 34.04
N PRO A 458 30.83 -31.61 32.77
CA PRO A 458 31.10 -30.23 32.37
C PRO A 458 30.16 -29.25 33.11
N CYS A 459 30.72 -28.33 33.88
CA CYS A 459 29.97 -27.23 34.47
C CYS A 459 29.81 -26.10 33.45
N GLN A 460 28.57 -25.70 33.20
CA GLN A 460 28.24 -24.55 32.36
C GLN A 460 28.09 -23.30 33.22
N ILE A 461 28.88 -22.27 32.90
CA ILE A 461 28.81 -20.96 33.53
C ILE A 461 28.31 -19.97 32.48
N SER A 462 27.13 -19.40 32.72
CA SER A 462 26.52 -18.42 31.84
C SER A 462 26.52 -17.04 32.49
N TYR A 463 26.83 -16.01 31.72
CA TYR A 463 26.62 -14.62 32.11
C TYR A 463 25.56 -14.00 31.20
N THR A 464 24.51 -13.47 31.81
CA THR A 464 23.41 -12.80 31.10
C THR A 464 23.35 -11.35 31.52
N VAL A 465 23.43 -10.43 30.56
CA VAL A 465 23.30 -8.98 30.77
C VAL A 465 22.17 -8.44 29.90
N THR A 466 21.37 -7.54 30.48
CA THR A 466 20.31 -6.83 29.76
C THR A 466 20.51 -5.32 29.90
N GLN A 467 20.62 -4.62 28.76
CA GLN A 467 20.66 -3.16 28.70
C GLN A 467 19.71 -2.65 27.62
N ASN A 468 18.95 -1.60 27.94
CA ASN A 468 17.99 -0.98 27.01
C ASN A 468 17.01 -1.99 26.37
N GLY A 469 16.65 -3.04 27.09
CA GLY A 469 15.78 -4.12 26.61
C GLY A 469 16.47 -5.20 25.77
N CYS A 470 17.77 -5.07 25.49
CA CYS A 470 18.57 -6.04 24.77
C CYS A 470 19.31 -6.98 25.71
N THR A 471 19.05 -8.27 25.55
CA THR A 471 19.66 -9.32 26.37
C THR A 471 20.70 -10.08 25.57
N ALA A 472 21.89 -10.22 26.15
CA ALA A 472 22.96 -11.08 25.63
C ALA A 472 23.36 -12.11 26.69
N THR A 473 23.71 -13.30 26.24
CA THR A 473 24.22 -14.37 27.10
C THR A 473 25.43 -15.02 26.46
N THR A 474 26.52 -15.12 27.22
CA THR A 474 27.70 -15.90 26.85
C THR A 474 27.86 -17.02 27.86
N SER A 475 28.20 -18.23 27.40
CA SER A 475 28.44 -19.37 28.27
C SER A 475 29.82 -19.97 28.04
N GLN A 476 30.46 -20.42 29.10
CA GLN A 476 31.70 -21.18 29.05
C GLN A 476 31.47 -22.54 29.74
N SER A 477 31.98 -23.61 29.13
CA SER A 477 31.98 -24.96 29.70
C SER A 477 33.34 -25.27 30.31
N VAL A 478 33.36 -25.72 31.57
CA VAL A 478 34.58 -26.16 32.23
C VAL A 478 34.40 -27.58 32.75
N LEU A 479 35.36 -28.47 32.50
CA LEU A 479 35.35 -29.82 33.08
C LEU A 479 36.09 -29.80 34.42
N VAL A 480 35.38 -30.10 35.50
CA VAL A 480 36.00 -30.23 36.82
C VAL A 480 36.14 -31.71 37.15
N ASN A 481 37.36 -32.17 37.39
CA ASN A 481 37.62 -33.56 37.78
C ASN A 481 37.84 -33.67 39.29
N THR A 482 37.49 -34.81 39.87
CA THR A 482 37.94 -35.16 41.23
C THR A 482 39.45 -35.29 41.22
N CYS A 483 40.11 -34.61 42.16
CA CYS A 483 41.50 -34.94 42.47
C CYS A 483 41.56 -36.31 43.18
N CYS A 484 42.42 -37.20 42.68
CA CYS A 484 42.76 -38.57 43.13
C CYS A 484 41.60 -39.55 43.44
N ALA A 485 41.53 -40.65 42.70
CA ALA A 485 40.61 -41.77 42.95
C ALA A 485 40.73 -42.34 44.37
N THR A 486 39.59 -42.66 44.97
CA THR A 486 39.46 -43.50 46.17
C THR A 486 39.96 -44.91 45.84
N GLY A 487 41.25 -45.13 46.06
CA GLY A 487 41.90 -46.43 45.96
C GLY A 487 43.05 -46.51 46.94
N THR A 488 43.57 -47.71 47.14
CA THR A 488 44.64 -47.96 48.11
C THR A 488 45.99 -47.74 47.44
N ALA A 489 46.71 -46.68 47.85
CA ALA A 489 47.98 -46.28 47.26
C ALA A 489 49.15 -47.19 47.70
N ALA A 490 50.00 -47.56 46.74
CA ALA A 490 51.21 -48.34 46.95
C ALA A 490 52.41 -47.59 46.38
N GLU A 491 53.30 -47.12 47.25
CA GLU A 491 54.58 -46.58 46.87
C GLU A 491 55.66 -47.66 46.96
N LEU A 492 56.49 -47.77 45.92
CA LEU A 492 57.60 -48.72 45.89
C LEU A 492 58.79 -48.19 45.09
N ARG A 493 59.95 -48.79 45.34
CA ARG A 493 61.18 -48.52 44.59
C ARG A 493 61.80 -49.79 44.06
N ILE A 494 62.21 -49.78 42.79
CA ILE A 494 62.81 -50.90 42.10
C ILE A 494 63.81 -50.42 41.04
N LEU A 495 64.91 -51.15 40.85
CA LEU A 495 65.89 -50.90 39.79
C LEU A 495 65.91 -52.08 38.81
N LEU A 496 66.30 -51.81 37.57
CA LEU A 496 66.43 -52.78 36.47
C LEU A 496 67.92 -52.94 36.14
N GLN A 497 68.43 -54.18 36.21
CA GLN A 497 69.87 -54.45 36.06
C GLN A 497 70.43 -53.91 34.74
N GLY A 498 69.74 -54.14 33.62
CA GLY A 498 70.25 -53.74 32.31
C GLY A 498 70.19 -52.23 32.07
N ALA A 499 69.23 -51.53 32.68
CA ALA A 499 69.11 -50.08 32.56
C ALA A 499 70.03 -49.30 33.51
N TYR A 500 70.53 -49.93 34.59
CA TYR A 500 71.27 -49.24 35.66
C TYR A 500 72.75 -48.99 35.33
N SER A 501 73.17 -47.74 35.44
CA SER A 501 74.56 -47.33 35.26
C SER A 501 75.24 -47.10 36.62
N ILE A 502 76.19 -47.98 36.98
CA ILE A 502 76.96 -47.86 38.23
C ILE A 502 77.68 -46.50 38.35
N PRO A 503 78.34 -45.96 37.30
CA PRO A 503 78.98 -44.64 37.39
C PRO A 503 78.01 -43.48 37.66
N LEU A 504 76.77 -43.56 37.14
CA LEU A 504 75.77 -42.50 37.28
C LEU A 504 74.86 -42.68 38.49
N GLY A 505 74.86 -43.86 39.12
CA GLY A 505 73.99 -44.18 40.24
C GLY A 505 72.50 -44.24 39.89
N ALA A 506 72.14 -44.28 38.60
CA ALA A 506 70.77 -44.15 38.10
C ALA A 506 70.55 -45.04 36.86
N MET A 507 69.29 -45.32 36.55
CA MET A 507 68.90 -45.99 35.31
C MET A 507 68.84 -45.04 34.13
N THR A 508 69.09 -45.57 32.94
CA THR A 508 68.95 -44.83 31.69
C THR A 508 67.51 -44.36 31.45
N THR A 509 67.38 -43.25 30.73
CA THR A 509 66.10 -42.71 30.24
C THR A 509 66.10 -42.60 28.71
N THR A 510 67.00 -43.34 28.03
CA THR A 510 67.17 -43.28 26.57
C THR A 510 65.86 -43.53 25.84
N LEU A 511 65.08 -44.55 26.22
CA LEU A 511 63.79 -44.83 25.60
C LEU A 511 62.80 -43.67 25.72
N ARG A 512 62.79 -42.95 26.86
CA ARG A 512 61.97 -41.75 27.03
C ARG A 512 62.50 -40.61 26.16
N ASN A 513 63.78 -40.31 26.24
CA ASN A 513 64.39 -39.17 25.54
C ASN A 513 64.33 -39.30 24.00
N SER A 514 64.37 -40.53 23.50
CA SER A 514 64.20 -40.86 22.08
C SER A 514 62.74 -41.10 21.67
N ASN A 515 61.76 -40.88 22.57
CA ASN A 515 60.33 -41.09 22.34
C ASN A 515 59.95 -42.51 21.88
N TYR A 516 60.68 -43.53 22.34
CA TYR A 516 60.36 -44.94 22.05
C TYR A 516 59.40 -45.55 23.08
N LEU A 517 59.29 -44.99 24.30
CA LEU A 517 58.31 -45.48 25.27
C LEU A 517 56.88 -45.32 24.72
N PRO A 518 56.05 -46.38 24.74
CA PRO A 518 54.67 -46.29 24.30
C PRO A 518 53.86 -45.41 25.27
N THR A 519 52.93 -44.64 24.71
CA THR A 519 52.00 -43.82 25.51
C THR A 519 50.97 -44.65 26.25
N ALA A 520 50.63 -45.85 25.76
CA ALA A 520 49.78 -46.81 26.45
C ALA A 520 50.62 -47.91 27.13
N GLN A 521 50.12 -48.45 28.24
CA GLN A 521 50.77 -49.56 28.94
C GLN A 521 50.97 -50.80 28.02
N PRO A 522 52.14 -51.47 28.04
CA PRO A 522 52.48 -52.56 27.10
C PRO A 522 52.07 -53.97 27.56
N TYR A 523 51.35 -54.11 28.67
CA TYR A 523 51.00 -55.40 29.31
C TYR A 523 49.66 -55.98 28.86
N ASN A 524 49.05 -55.44 27.79
CA ASN A 524 47.78 -55.94 27.24
C ASN A 524 47.91 -57.24 26.43
N GLY A 525 49.13 -57.65 26.07
CA GLY A 525 49.43 -58.91 25.39
C GLY A 525 49.80 -60.06 26.33
N LEU A 526 50.03 -61.24 25.74
CA LEU A 526 50.55 -62.40 26.46
C LEU A 526 51.94 -62.08 27.08
N PRO A 527 52.27 -62.65 28.25
CA PRO A 527 51.45 -63.54 29.08
C PRO A 527 50.47 -62.83 30.03
N TRP A 528 50.57 -61.50 30.18
CA TRP A 528 49.83 -60.77 31.22
C TRP A 528 48.35 -60.56 30.90
N ASN A 529 48.00 -60.31 29.64
CA ASN A 529 46.64 -59.93 29.20
C ASN A 529 45.98 -58.93 30.16
N TYR A 530 46.72 -57.88 30.54
CA TYR A 530 46.24 -56.87 31.49
C TYR A 530 45.29 -55.90 30.77
N PRO A 531 43.98 -55.86 31.12
CA PRO A 531 43.00 -55.04 30.42
C PRO A 531 42.99 -53.57 30.88
N GLY A 532 43.97 -53.15 31.68
CA GLY A 532 44.05 -51.78 32.17
C GLY A 532 44.22 -50.77 31.04
N SER A 533 43.62 -49.60 31.23
CA SER A 533 43.61 -48.50 30.27
C SER A 533 44.61 -47.40 30.61
N GLU A 534 45.58 -47.66 31.49
CA GLU A 534 46.57 -46.67 31.89
C GLU A 534 47.39 -46.21 30.67
N ASN A 535 47.40 -44.90 30.47
CA ASN A 535 48.14 -44.25 29.42
C ASN A 535 48.65 -42.87 29.87
N ALA A 536 49.75 -42.45 29.26
CA ALA A 536 50.12 -41.05 29.17
C ALA A 536 49.42 -40.48 27.91
N PRO A 537 48.64 -39.39 28.01
CA PRO A 537 47.87 -38.88 26.87
C PRO A 537 48.73 -38.49 25.65
N THR A 538 49.97 -38.09 25.91
CA THR A 538 50.97 -37.73 24.89
C THR A 538 52.35 -38.23 25.33
N THR A 539 53.31 -38.26 24.40
CA THR A 539 54.71 -38.55 24.72
C THR A 539 55.31 -37.57 25.73
N ASP A 540 54.87 -36.30 25.69
CA ASP A 540 55.31 -35.26 26.62
C ASP A 540 54.74 -35.44 28.04
N ALA A 541 53.60 -36.12 28.16
CA ALA A 541 53.01 -36.46 29.46
C ALA A 541 53.76 -37.61 30.16
N ILE A 542 54.61 -38.38 29.46
CA ILE A 542 55.47 -39.37 30.10
C ILE A 542 56.54 -38.64 30.92
N PRO A 543 56.71 -38.96 32.22
CA PRO A 543 57.68 -38.31 33.10
C PRO A 543 59.07 -38.21 32.45
N ALA A 544 59.69 -37.03 32.50
CA ALA A 544 60.95 -36.75 31.81
C ALA A 544 62.10 -37.69 32.23
N ASN A 545 62.02 -38.23 33.45
CA ASN A 545 62.98 -39.18 34.00
C ASN A 545 62.46 -40.63 34.02
N ALA A 546 61.45 -40.97 33.21
CA ALA A 546 60.97 -42.34 33.08
C ALA A 546 62.02 -43.24 32.41
N THR A 547 62.25 -44.42 33.00
CA THR A 547 63.08 -45.49 32.43
C THR A 547 62.23 -46.44 31.61
N ASP A 548 61.16 -47.00 32.20
CA ASP A 548 60.24 -47.92 31.51
C ASP A 548 58.89 -48.06 32.23
N TRP A 549 57.94 -48.75 31.60
CA TRP A 549 56.69 -49.21 32.20
C TRP A 549 56.92 -50.42 33.11
N VAL A 550 56.22 -50.47 34.24
CA VAL A 550 56.13 -51.62 35.16
C VAL A 550 54.67 -51.94 35.43
N LEU A 551 54.35 -53.23 35.60
CA LEU A 551 53.05 -53.70 36.04
C LEU A 551 53.14 -54.11 37.51
N ILE A 552 52.41 -53.41 38.37
CA ILE A 552 52.39 -53.69 39.80
C ILE A 552 51.16 -54.52 40.12
N GLU A 553 51.35 -55.65 40.82
CA GLU A 553 50.26 -56.49 41.30
C GLU A 553 50.16 -56.41 42.82
N ALA A 554 48.93 -56.38 43.33
CA ALA A 554 48.60 -56.64 44.72
C ALA A 554 48.04 -58.06 44.85
N ARG A 555 48.69 -58.87 45.68
CA ARG A 555 48.32 -60.27 45.94
C ARG A 555 47.91 -60.46 47.40
N SER A 556 47.07 -61.47 47.64
CA SER A 556 46.56 -61.75 48.99
C SER A 556 47.69 -62.04 49.98
N ALA A 557 47.60 -61.44 51.18
CA ALA A 557 48.53 -61.72 52.27
C ALA A 557 48.41 -63.15 52.83
N THR A 558 47.26 -63.81 52.64
CA THR A 558 47.02 -65.17 53.15
C THR A 558 47.36 -66.25 52.12
N ASP A 559 47.25 -65.92 50.83
CA ASP A 559 47.62 -66.80 49.73
C ASP A 559 48.28 -65.99 48.59
N PRO A 560 49.62 -65.98 48.50
CA PRO A 560 50.34 -65.19 47.50
C PRO A 560 50.11 -65.64 46.05
N ALA A 561 49.46 -66.80 45.80
CA ALA A 561 49.04 -67.18 44.46
C ALA A 561 47.85 -66.36 43.94
N THR A 562 47.03 -65.82 44.85
CA THR A 562 45.81 -65.08 44.51
C THR A 562 46.11 -63.62 44.15
N LEU A 563 45.87 -63.26 42.88
CA LEU A 563 45.91 -61.89 42.36
C LEU A 563 44.63 -61.14 42.72
N LEU A 564 44.74 -59.97 43.36
CA LEU A 564 43.60 -59.16 43.79
C LEU A 564 43.40 -57.91 42.92
N ASP A 565 44.48 -57.21 42.61
CA ASP A 565 44.46 -56.06 41.71
C ASP A 565 45.82 -55.93 41.01
N ARG A 566 45.84 -55.22 39.88
CA ARG A 566 47.04 -54.89 39.13
C ARG A 566 46.87 -53.57 38.42
N ARG A 567 47.93 -52.79 38.35
CA ARG A 567 47.95 -51.45 37.75
C ARG A 567 49.31 -51.17 37.13
N ALA A 568 49.32 -50.51 35.98
CA ALA A 568 50.55 -50.15 35.28
C ALA A 568 51.00 -48.73 35.61
N GLY A 569 52.31 -48.51 35.64
CA GLY A 569 52.91 -47.18 35.80
C GLY A 569 54.35 -47.16 35.30
N PHE A 570 55.05 -46.06 35.55
CA PHE A 570 56.44 -45.88 35.14
C PHE A 570 57.39 -46.10 36.31
N VAL A 571 58.52 -46.76 36.06
CA VAL A 571 59.68 -46.68 36.93
C VAL A 571 60.59 -45.55 36.44
N LEU A 572 60.98 -44.66 37.34
CA LEU A 572 61.85 -43.52 37.05
C LEU A 572 63.33 -43.91 37.19
N SER A 573 64.25 -43.06 36.70
CA SER A 573 65.69 -43.30 36.72
C SER A 573 66.29 -43.54 38.12
N ASN A 574 65.65 -43.03 39.17
CA ASN A 574 66.02 -43.24 40.58
C ASN A 574 65.34 -44.47 41.22
N GLY A 575 64.60 -45.23 40.44
CA GLY A 575 63.85 -46.43 40.83
C GLY A 575 62.48 -46.18 41.45
N VAL A 576 62.05 -44.93 41.64
CA VAL A 576 60.69 -44.64 42.15
C VAL A 576 59.66 -45.04 41.11
N VAL A 577 58.60 -45.73 41.54
CA VAL A 577 57.45 -46.03 40.69
C VAL A 577 56.41 -44.93 40.82
N VAL A 578 55.90 -44.47 39.68
CA VAL A 578 54.84 -43.47 39.57
C VAL A 578 53.72 -44.01 38.68
N SER A 579 52.50 -43.57 38.91
CA SER A 579 51.36 -43.85 38.03
C SER A 579 51.51 -43.17 36.66
N ALA A 580 50.68 -43.56 35.69
CA ALA A 580 50.76 -43.06 34.32
C ALA A 580 50.61 -41.52 34.19
N ASN A 581 50.03 -40.85 35.19
CA ASN A 581 49.92 -39.39 35.25
C ASN A 581 51.09 -38.70 35.98
N GLY A 582 52.12 -39.45 36.39
CA GLY A 582 53.29 -38.94 37.10
C GLY A 582 53.16 -38.84 38.62
N THR A 583 52.03 -39.22 39.23
CA THR A 583 51.87 -39.22 40.69
C THR A 583 52.68 -40.36 41.31
N THR A 584 53.44 -40.08 42.39
CA THR A 584 54.21 -41.08 43.14
C THR A 584 53.34 -42.24 43.60
N GLY A 585 53.81 -43.46 43.36
CA GLY A 585 53.10 -44.69 43.68
C GLY A 585 52.02 -45.06 42.67
N ILE A 586 51.36 -46.18 42.96
CA ILE A 586 50.27 -46.75 42.18
C ILE A 586 49.02 -46.84 43.05
N THR A 587 47.88 -46.39 42.55
CA THR A 587 46.61 -46.47 43.29
C THR A 587 45.80 -47.65 42.80
N PHE A 588 45.66 -48.69 43.63
CA PHE A 588 44.79 -49.83 43.35
C PHE A 588 43.33 -49.46 43.57
N GLY A 589 42.48 -49.72 42.59
CA GLY A 589 41.08 -49.26 42.61
C GLY A 589 40.11 -50.27 43.23
N THR A 590 40.50 -51.53 43.38
CA THR A 590 39.58 -52.62 43.76
C THR A 590 39.84 -53.21 45.14
N ILE A 591 40.96 -52.84 45.78
CA ILE A 591 41.33 -53.36 47.11
C ILE A 591 41.19 -52.28 48.19
N PRO A 592 40.71 -52.63 49.40
CA PRO A 592 40.69 -51.73 50.55
C PRO A 592 42.08 -51.60 51.18
N ALA A 593 42.21 -50.67 52.13
CA ALA A 593 43.40 -50.58 52.99
C ALA A 593 43.61 -51.91 53.74
N GLY A 594 44.85 -52.38 53.80
CA GLY A 594 45.18 -53.72 54.28
C GLY A 594 46.60 -54.12 53.92
N SER A 595 47.00 -55.34 54.26
CA SER A 595 48.34 -55.86 53.92
C SER A 595 48.28 -56.76 52.69
N TYR A 596 49.22 -56.56 51.76
CA TYR A 596 49.26 -57.26 50.48
C TYR A 596 50.69 -57.58 50.07
N TYR A 597 50.91 -58.72 49.41
CA TYR A 597 52.17 -58.92 48.69
C TYR A 597 52.20 -58.04 47.44
N LEU A 598 53.24 -57.25 47.29
CA LEU A 598 53.45 -56.43 46.09
C LEU A 598 54.36 -57.19 45.11
N VAL A 599 53.94 -57.33 43.86
CA VAL A 599 54.76 -57.88 42.78
C VAL A 599 55.04 -56.80 41.75
N VAL A 600 56.29 -56.70 41.33
CA VAL A 600 56.70 -55.89 40.19
C VAL A 600 56.96 -56.83 39.02
N ARG A 601 56.19 -56.67 37.96
CA ARG A 601 56.43 -57.31 36.68
C ARG A 601 56.99 -56.29 35.70
N HIS A 602 57.90 -56.76 34.86
CA HIS A 602 58.52 -55.98 33.81
C HIS A 602 58.54 -56.81 32.53
N ARG A 603 58.58 -56.15 31.37
CA ARG A 603 58.49 -56.82 30.06
C ARG A 603 59.62 -57.81 29.77
N ASN A 604 60.81 -57.57 30.32
CA ASN A 604 62.03 -58.32 30.00
C ASN A 604 62.97 -58.54 31.20
N HIS A 605 62.46 -58.36 32.42
CA HIS A 605 63.18 -58.60 33.66
C HIS A 605 62.40 -59.56 34.54
N LEU A 606 63.12 -60.41 35.27
CA LEU A 606 62.52 -61.41 36.16
C LEU A 606 61.68 -60.73 37.24
N PRO A 607 60.39 -61.08 37.39
CA PRO A 607 59.51 -60.47 38.38
C PRO A 607 60.01 -60.61 39.82
N VAL A 608 59.73 -59.61 40.65
CA VAL A 608 60.05 -59.62 42.09
C VAL A 608 58.76 -59.52 42.92
N MET A 609 58.71 -60.21 44.05
CA MET A 609 57.63 -60.11 45.04
C MET A 609 58.19 -59.64 46.38
N SER A 610 57.46 -58.79 47.11
CA SER A 610 57.84 -58.33 48.44
C SER A 610 58.07 -59.50 49.40
N SER A 611 59.09 -59.43 50.26
CA SER A 611 59.42 -60.53 51.18
C SER A 611 58.34 -60.81 52.22
N VAL A 612 57.51 -59.82 52.52
CA VAL A 612 56.37 -59.88 53.43
C VAL A 612 55.18 -59.09 52.86
N PRO A 613 53.95 -59.32 53.34
CA PRO A 613 52.83 -58.44 53.03
C PRO A 613 53.12 -57.00 53.49
N VAL A 614 52.94 -56.05 52.60
CA VAL A 614 53.14 -54.61 52.82
C VAL A 614 51.79 -53.99 53.20
N ALA A 615 51.75 -53.26 54.30
CA ALA A 615 50.56 -52.51 54.69
C ALA A 615 50.35 -51.32 53.75
N LEU A 616 49.16 -51.22 53.15
CA LEU A 616 48.76 -50.15 52.25
C LEU A 616 47.53 -49.40 52.80
N PRO A 617 47.45 -48.07 52.62
CA PRO A 617 48.40 -47.25 51.89
C PRO A 617 49.71 -47.01 52.66
N ASN A 618 50.84 -46.99 51.94
CA ASN A 618 52.18 -46.73 52.51
C ASN A 618 52.79 -45.41 52.02
N THR A 619 51.95 -44.39 51.81
CA THR A 619 52.35 -43.07 51.32
C THR A 619 53.48 -42.46 52.16
N GLY A 620 54.57 -42.04 51.50
CA GLY A 620 55.77 -41.50 52.15
C GLY A 620 56.72 -42.54 52.73
N ASN A 621 56.37 -43.84 52.69
CA ASN A 621 57.21 -44.94 53.16
C ASN A 621 57.23 -46.09 52.14
N PRO A 622 57.90 -45.90 50.99
CA PRO A 622 57.85 -46.85 49.89
C PRO A 622 58.47 -48.21 50.26
N TYR A 623 57.87 -49.30 49.75
CA TYR A 623 58.53 -50.59 49.82
C TYR A 623 59.71 -50.63 48.84
N ASP A 624 60.92 -50.67 49.38
CA ASP A 624 62.13 -50.52 48.60
C ASP A 624 62.83 -51.88 48.38
N PHE A 625 62.73 -52.38 47.14
CA PHE A 625 63.38 -53.62 46.71
C PHE A 625 64.89 -53.47 46.48
N THR A 626 65.40 -52.23 46.43
CA THR A 626 66.78 -51.93 46.02
C THR A 626 67.79 -52.08 47.15
N LEU A 627 67.32 -52.21 48.39
CA LEU A 627 68.17 -52.19 49.59
C LEU A 627 68.89 -53.53 49.86
N SER A 628 68.23 -54.67 49.62
CA SER A 628 68.80 -56.00 49.86
C SER A 628 68.03 -57.12 49.17
N ALA A 629 68.67 -58.26 48.91
CA ALA A 629 67.98 -59.48 48.47
C ALA A 629 66.85 -59.93 49.42
N ALA A 630 66.97 -59.64 50.72
CA ALA A 630 65.97 -59.99 51.74
C ALA A 630 64.66 -59.17 51.64
N LYS A 631 64.60 -58.17 50.75
CA LYS A 631 63.36 -57.46 50.38
C LYS A 631 62.54 -58.22 49.32
N THR A 632 62.98 -59.40 48.90
CA THR A 632 62.26 -60.23 47.95
C THR A 632 61.82 -61.56 48.58
N PHE A 633 60.68 -62.09 48.12
CA PHE A 633 60.11 -63.34 48.61
C PHE A 633 60.96 -64.55 48.17
N GLY A 634 61.80 -65.10 49.03
CA GLY A 634 62.71 -66.19 48.65
C GLY A 634 63.98 -65.68 47.92
N THR A 635 64.68 -66.56 47.21
CA THR A 635 65.99 -66.27 46.62
C THR A 635 65.94 -66.14 45.10
N GLY A 636 66.90 -65.40 44.51
CA GLY A 636 67.14 -65.41 43.07
C GLY A 636 66.38 -64.35 42.25
N GLN A 637 65.45 -63.61 42.84
CA GLN A 637 64.64 -62.61 42.12
C GLN A 637 65.41 -61.31 41.77
N THR A 638 66.35 -60.91 42.62
CA THR A 638 67.22 -59.74 42.40
C THR A 638 68.69 -60.12 42.29
N VAL A 639 69.47 -59.17 41.77
CA VAL A 639 70.94 -59.22 41.68
C VAL A 639 71.53 -57.97 42.31
N GLN A 640 72.68 -58.13 42.94
CA GLN A 640 73.44 -57.01 43.50
C GLN A 640 74.28 -56.35 42.39
N LEU A 641 74.11 -55.04 42.20
CA LEU A 641 74.86 -54.25 41.21
C LEU A 641 76.04 -53.50 41.84
N ASN A 642 75.87 -53.06 43.09
CA ASN A 642 76.91 -52.41 43.89
C ASN A 642 76.62 -52.67 45.39
N THR A 643 77.49 -52.21 46.29
CA THR A 643 77.26 -52.30 47.73
C THR A 643 75.89 -51.72 48.10
N ASN A 644 75.00 -52.57 48.63
CA ASN A 644 73.61 -52.23 49.00
C ASN A 644 72.71 -51.71 47.87
N ILE A 645 73.03 -52.03 46.60
CA ILE A 645 72.18 -51.69 45.45
C ILE A 645 71.78 -52.97 44.73
N TRP A 646 70.48 -53.24 44.74
CA TRP A 646 69.86 -54.44 44.17
C TRP A 646 68.86 -54.09 43.09
N ALA A 647 68.77 -54.92 42.05
CA ALA A 647 67.90 -54.71 40.90
C ALA A 647 67.23 -56.02 40.46
N MET A 648 66.11 -55.92 39.73
CA MET A 648 65.53 -57.04 39.00
C MET A 648 66.54 -57.58 38.01
N ARG A 649 66.59 -58.90 37.83
CA ARG A 649 67.49 -59.53 36.87
C ARG A 649 67.01 -59.29 35.45
N ALA A 650 67.90 -58.83 34.60
CA ALA A 650 67.66 -58.72 33.17
C ALA A 650 67.58 -60.13 32.55
N GLY A 651 66.62 -60.37 31.65
CA GLY A 651 66.68 -61.53 30.76
C GLY A 651 65.45 -62.42 30.66
N ASP A 652 64.38 -62.15 31.40
CA ASP A 652 63.11 -62.87 31.28
C ASP A 652 62.29 -62.28 30.12
N VAL A 653 62.82 -62.42 28.90
CA VAL A 653 62.34 -61.72 27.69
C VAL A 653 61.03 -62.30 27.18
N ASN A 654 60.79 -63.59 27.39
CA ASN A 654 59.48 -64.20 27.10
C ASN A 654 58.49 -64.06 28.27
N ALA A 655 58.91 -63.44 29.38
CA ALA A 655 58.14 -63.15 30.57
C ALA A 655 57.48 -64.37 31.25
N ASN A 656 58.08 -65.55 31.17
CA ASN A 656 57.55 -66.77 31.78
C ASN A 656 58.03 -66.98 33.24
N GLY A 657 58.88 -66.08 33.76
CA GLY A 657 59.42 -66.16 35.12
C GLY A 657 60.62 -67.10 35.25
N VAL A 658 61.24 -67.55 34.15
CA VAL A 658 62.48 -68.33 34.14
C VAL A 658 63.41 -67.85 33.02
N ILE A 659 64.67 -67.55 33.37
CA ILE A 659 65.65 -67.09 32.38
C ILE A 659 66.39 -68.30 31.84
N THR A 660 66.18 -68.63 30.57
CA THR A 660 66.75 -69.82 29.92
C THR A 660 67.35 -69.48 28.56
N PHE A 661 67.86 -70.48 27.85
CA PHE A 661 68.26 -70.31 26.45
C PHE A 661 67.08 -69.97 25.52
N ALA A 662 65.82 -70.17 25.95
CA ALA A 662 64.68 -69.70 25.18
C ALA A 662 64.65 -68.17 25.07
N ASP A 663 65.03 -67.45 26.13
CA ASP A 663 65.11 -65.99 26.13
C ASP A 663 66.23 -65.47 25.22
N VAL A 664 67.37 -66.18 25.23
CA VAL A 664 68.47 -65.93 24.28
C VAL A 664 68.01 -66.15 22.84
N ASN A 665 67.21 -67.18 22.58
CA ASN A 665 66.67 -67.43 21.24
C ASN A 665 65.73 -66.29 20.79
N THR A 666 64.96 -65.68 21.71
CA THR A 666 64.14 -64.50 21.41
C THR A 666 65.00 -63.29 21.04
N LEU A 667 66.11 -63.07 21.75
CA LEU A 667 67.11 -62.05 21.41
C LEU A 667 67.72 -62.30 20.02
N ILE A 668 68.19 -63.52 19.76
CA ILE A 668 68.78 -63.90 18.47
C ILE A 668 67.77 -63.76 17.33
N ALA A 669 66.50 -64.15 17.55
CA ALA A 669 65.45 -64.01 16.54
C ALA A 669 65.24 -62.53 16.15
N GLN A 670 65.30 -61.61 17.12
CA GLN A 670 65.21 -60.17 16.86
C GLN A 670 66.43 -59.65 16.08
N ILE A 671 67.63 -60.14 16.40
CA ILE A 671 68.85 -59.80 15.64
C ILE A 671 68.75 -60.29 14.19
N LEU A 672 68.30 -61.53 13.99
CA LEU A 672 68.12 -62.13 12.67
C LEU A 672 66.98 -61.49 11.86
N SER A 673 66.02 -60.84 12.52
CA SER A 673 64.95 -60.11 11.83
C SER A 673 65.43 -58.80 11.19
N GLY A 674 66.65 -58.34 11.51
CA GLY A 674 67.21 -57.08 11.00
C GLY A 674 66.58 -55.81 11.56
N ASN A 675 65.60 -55.93 12.47
CA ASN A 675 64.92 -54.80 13.12
C ASN A 675 65.49 -54.64 14.54
N THR A 676 66.65 -54.01 14.67
CA THR A 676 67.47 -54.08 15.90
C THR A 676 67.76 -52.72 16.52
N ALA A 677 67.15 -51.64 16.07
CA ALA A 677 67.49 -50.29 16.52
C ALA A 677 66.28 -49.36 16.52
N ASN A 678 66.39 -48.29 17.32
CA ASN A 678 65.47 -47.16 17.36
C ASN A 678 64.02 -47.52 17.70
N ASN A 679 63.79 -48.46 18.61
CA ASN A 679 62.43 -48.86 18.98
C ASN A 679 62.35 -49.45 20.39
N TYR A 680 61.11 -49.69 20.84
CA TYR A 680 60.78 -50.35 22.09
C TYR A 680 60.71 -51.87 21.90
N PHE A 681 61.86 -52.53 21.87
CA PHE A 681 61.94 -53.97 21.65
C PHE A 681 61.83 -54.77 22.95
N LEU A 682 61.17 -55.92 22.89
CA LEU A 682 61.09 -56.84 24.03
C LEU A 682 62.48 -57.33 24.49
N PRO A 683 63.41 -57.72 23.59
CA PRO A 683 64.74 -58.19 23.99
C PRO A 683 65.76 -57.10 24.33
N ASP A 684 65.42 -55.81 24.20
CA ASP A 684 66.27 -54.68 24.62
C ASP A 684 66.27 -54.59 26.15
N VAL A 685 67.17 -55.33 26.78
CA VAL A 685 67.29 -55.38 28.24
C VAL A 685 68.16 -54.23 28.77
N THR A 686 69.00 -53.61 27.94
CA THR A 686 69.82 -52.44 28.31
C THR A 686 69.04 -51.12 28.30
N HIS A 687 67.87 -51.09 27.66
CA HIS A 687 66.97 -49.94 27.51
C HIS A 687 67.63 -48.79 26.73
N ASP A 688 68.47 -49.12 25.76
CA ASP A 688 69.13 -48.14 24.90
C ASP A 688 68.44 -47.96 23.54
N GLY A 689 67.36 -48.70 23.29
CA GLY A 689 66.59 -48.68 22.05
C GLY A 689 67.13 -49.59 20.96
N ASN A 690 68.21 -50.33 21.22
CA ASN A 690 68.84 -51.24 20.28
C ASN A 690 68.93 -52.66 20.86
N VAL A 691 68.91 -53.65 19.98
CA VAL A 691 69.06 -55.06 20.32
C VAL A 691 70.36 -55.56 19.71
N ASN A 692 71.38 -55.75 20.55
CA ASN A 692 72.72 -56.10 20.12
C ASN A 692 73.48 -56.98 21.14
N PHE A 693 74.80 -57.06 21.02
CA PHE A 693 75.63 -57.88 21.90
C PHE A 693 75.65 -57.40 23.36
N ALA A 694 75.36 -56.11 23.61
CA ALA A 694 75.23 -55.55 24.96
C ALA A 694 74.06 -56.20 25.72
N ASP A 695 72.92 -56.43 25.06
CA ASP A 695 71.77 -57.13 25.63
C ASP A 695 72.10 -58.57 26.00
N PHE A 696 72.81 -59.28 25.12
CA PHE A 696 73.28 -60.63 25.41
C PHE A 696 74.20 -60.62 26.64
N SER A 697 75.13 -59.67 26.72
CA SER A 697 76.07 -59.54 27.84
C SER A 697 75.36 -59.23 29.17
N ALA A 698 74.26 -58.48 29.14
CA ALA A 698 73.44 -58.16 30.31
C ALA A 698 72.55 -59.33 30.76
N LEU A 699 72.03 -60.12 29.81
CA LEU A 699 71.17 -61.29 30.08
C LEU A 699 71.99 -62.52 30.50
N GLN A 700 73.15 -62.75 29.88
CA GLN A 700 73.96 -63.98 30.02
C GLN A 700 74.23 -64.40 31.47
N PRO A 701 74.60 -63.49 32.41
CA PRO A 701 74.86 -63.87 33.80
C PRO A 701 73.65 -64.42 34.56
N ASN A 702 72.43 -64.21 34.04
CA ASN A 702 71.18 -64.63 34.67
C ASN A 702 70.58 -65.90 34.07
N ILE A 703 71.22 -66.50 33.06
CA ILE A 703 70.74 -67.77 32.49
C ILE A 703 70.71 -68.85 33.57
N SER A 704 69.64 -69.65 33.57
CA SER A 704 69.31 -70.68 34.56
C SER A 704 68.75 -70.14 35.88
N VAL A 705 68.48 -68.84 36.00
CA VAL A 705 67.74 -68.30 37.14
C VAL A 705 66.26 -68.62 36.99
N ILE A 706 65.68 -69.25 38.01
CA ILE A 706 64.27 -69.62 38.08
C ILE A 706 63.60 -68.69 39.10
N GLY A 707 62.56 -67.98 38.67
CA GLY A 707 61.72 -67.18 39.56
C GLY A 707 60.93 -68.01 40.55
N ILE A 708 60.39 -67.34 41.57
CA ILE A 708 59.53 -68.02 42.55
C ILE A 708 58.22 -68.51 41.94
N THR A 709 57.64 -69.56 42.53
CA THR A 709 56.39 -70.17 42.03
C THR A 709 55.25 -69.16 41.77
N PRO A 710 54.96 -68.18 42.65
CA PRO A 710 53.83 -67.26 42.44
C PRO A 710 53.93 -66.35 41.20
N VAL A 711 55.12 -66.18 40.61
CA VAL A 711 55.34 -65.25 39.49
C VAL A 711 55.65 -65.95 38.16
N ARG A 712 55.78 -67.28 38.16
CA ARG A 712 56.01 -68.11 36.96
C ARG A 712 54.70 -68.39 36.21
N TYR A 713 54.80 -68.56 34.89
CA TYR A 713 53.69 -68.92 34.00
C TYR A 713 53.81 -70.34 33.46
#